data_AF-A0A6P6SD10-F1
#
_entry.id   AF-A0A6P6SD10-F1
#
_cell.length_a   1.000
_cell.length_b   1.000
_cell.length_c   1.000
_cell.angle_alpha   90.00
_cell.angle_beta   90.00
_cell.angle_gamma   90.00
#
_symmetry.space_group_name_H-M   'P 1'
#
loop_
_entity.id
_entity.type
_entity.pdbx_description
1 polymer ?
#
loop_
_entity_poly.entity_id
_entity_poly.type
_entity_poly.pdbx_seq_one_letter_code
_entity_poly.pdbx_strand_id
1 'polypeptide(L)'
;MAAIPCVVDHGMDTKIHAYGYDQCVTVCVCKEPFKKPSLPLLLLLLFKIYSSSPPENPFWRRRVKEMKMNKSYQHCRMLKLPRFPLHCSVLLMLFTIFSTPSQAFDYADALSKSLLYFEAQRSGRLPYNQRVSWRHHSGLTDGLEQGVDLVGGYYDAGDHVKFGLPMAFTVTMLSWGVIEFGQQIELAGEMEHALEAIKWGADYFSKAHTRPNVLWAEVGDGDTDHYCWQRPEDMTTSRRGYKIDEKNPGSDLAGETAAAMAAASIVFRKINSHYSHLLLQHAQELFEFGDKYRGKYDTSVGVVKNYYESVSGFMDELLWAALWLYKATDNEDYLKYVIDKAHCFGGIGWAITEFSWDVKYAGLQIIASKVLIDSNADKDAANNGEVVDFRGNPVDKTRTGGWFAAGRILGSELSERIVVMGISVNLVTYLVGDLHLSSSKSANCVSNFMGSLNLLGLLGGFLADAKLGRYLTVAISASICALGVTFLTLTTSLHSMRPPPCSDPRKQQCIEASSGQLAMLYISLYTIALGGGGIKSNVSGFGSDQFDNSDPKEEKAMVYFFNRFYFCISMGSLFAVTVLVYIQDNVGRGWGYGISAGTMIIALTVLLSGTPLYRYKKPQGSPLTIVYRVIFLALKKRSLPLPSKPNMLNGFYNSKVPHTEKFRWVEKAAILDDFAIANDNQNNPWIVSTVSEVEEVKMVLKLIPIWCTCILFWTVYSQMNTFSVEQGTFMNRKIGTFEVPSGSMPFFLFSSILLFTSLNERVFVPLARKITGQTQGIASLQRVGAGLIFSVVGMVVSGIVEKQRRESFVVHNKIISAFWLVPQFFLVGAGEAFAYVGQLEFFIREAPERMKSMSTGLFLATLSMGYFVSSLLVSIVNTVNGSWLRSNLNRAKLENFYWMLAVMGMINFLVFLIVARRHQYKIQHYNSSNGQLVELPCWKDDKLDLKEIKFDIEAKEVAG
;
A
#
# COMPACT_ATOMS: atom_id res chain seq x y z
N MET A 1 21.53 5.62 -13.45
CA MET A 1 21.92 5.39 -12.04
C MET A 1 22.90 4.22 -12.04
N ALA A 2 24.19 4.52 -11.89
CA ALA A 2 25.25 3.53 -11.83
C ALA A 2 25.30 2.89 -10.43
N ALA A 3 25.46 1.56 -10.38
CA ALA A 3 25.52 0.78 -9.15
C ALA A 3 26.96 0.73 -8.60
N ILE A 4 27.10 0.86 -7.28
CA ILE A 4 28.34 0.68 -6.51
C ILE A 4 28.16 -0.63 -5.72
N PRO A 5 29.07 -1.62 -5.78
CA PRO A 5 28.91 -2.88 -5.05
C PRO A 5 29.45 -2.78 -3.61
N CYS A 6 28.74 -3.40 -2.66
CA CYS A 6 29.19 -3.62 -1.28
C CYS A 6 29.29 -5.12 -1.01
N VAL A 7 30.47 -5.54 -0.53
CA VAL A 7 30.88 -6.90 -0.18
C VAL A 7 30.13 -7.40 1.08
N VAL A 8 29.67 -8.67 1.07
CA VAL A 8 29.10 -9.38 2.22
C VAL A 8 29.83 -10.71 2.42
N ASP A 9 30.20 -10.98 3.68
CA ASP A 9 30.92 -12.15 4.16
C ASP A 9 29.95 -13.18 4.80
N HIS A 10 30.17 -14.47 4.56
CA HIS A 10 29.24 -15.58 4.86
C HIS A 10 29.54 -16.30 6.19
N GLY A 11 28.50 -16.81 6.87
CA GLY A 11 28.63 -17.72 8.02
C GLY A 11 27.41 -18.64 8.24
N MET A 12 27.63 -19.94 7.96
CA MET A 12 26.89 -21.18 8.30
C MET A 12 26.59 -21.31 9.84
N ASP A 13 25.72 -22.15 10.43
CA ASP A 13 25.07 -23.41 10.03
C ASP A 13 24.00 -23.90 11.07
N THR A 14 23.14 -24.82 10.61
CA THR A 14 22.54 -26.02 11.30
C THR A 14 21.42 -25.99 12.38
N LYS A 15 20.21 -26.40 11.93
CA LYS A 15 19.31 -27.55 12.30
C LYS A 15 19.18 -28.11 13.74
N ILE A 16 17.93 -28.53 14.09
CA ILE A 16 17.44 -29.87 14.58
C ILE A 16 15.98 -29.72 15.14
N HIS A 17 14.91 -30.24 14.48
CA HIS A 17 14.11 -31.49 14.71
C HIS A 17 13.68 -31.80 16.18
N ALA A 18 12.53 -32.40 16.57
CA ALA A 18 11.22 -32.76 16.01
C ALA A 18 10.38 -33.50 17.11
N TYR A 19 9.08 -33.77 16.84
CA TYR A 19 8.14 -34.74 17.49
C TYR A 19 7.58 -34.44 18.89
N GLY A 20 6.36 -34.81 19.31
CA GLY A 20 5.22 -35.60 18.81
C GLY A 20 4.03 -35.43 19.81
N TYR A 21 2.77 -35.41 19.37
CA TYR A 21 1.74 -36.47 19.32
C TYR A 21 0.85 -36.66 20.58
N ASP A 22 -0.43 -36.99 20.28
CA ASP A 22 -1.50 -37.60 21.11
C ASP A 22 -2.30 -36.73 22.10
N GLN A 23 -3.61 -36.93 22.36
CA GLN A 23 -4.76 -37.61 21.72
C GLN A 23 -6.01 -37.28 22.60
N CYS A 24 -7.21 -37.27 21.99
CA CYS A 24 -8.56 -37.49 22.60
C CYS A 24 -9.03 -36.56 23.75
N VAL A 25 -10.28 -36.11 23.85
CA VAL A 25 -11.50 -36.91 24.11
C VAL A 25 -12.76 -36.08 23.80
N THR A 26 -13.74 -36.80 23.26
CA THR A 26 -15.15 -36.54 22.96
C THR A 26 -15.99 -36.02 24.14
N VAL A 27 -16.87 -35.03 23.92
CA VAL A 27 -18.13 -34.90 24.70
C VAL A 27 -19.27 -34.47 23.76
N CYS A 28 -20.21 -35.39 23.54
CA CYS A 28 -21.54 -35.14 23.02
C CYS A 28 -22.46 -34.66 24.15
N VAL A 29 -23.25 -33.60 23.93
CA VAL A 29 -24.54 -33.40 24.61
C VAL A 29 -25.54 -32.87 23.59
N CYS A 30 -26.66 -33.59 23.45
CA CYS A 30 -27.80 -33.26 22.60
C CYS A 30 -28.83 -32.36 23.30
N LYS A 31 -29.58 -31.58 22.48
CA LYS A 31 -31.03 -31.28 22.54
C LYS A 31 -31.55 -30.43 23.73
N GLU A 32 -32.49 -29.49 23.64
CA GLU A 32 -33.41 -28.97 22.59
C GLU A 32 -34.09 -27.66 23.17
N PRO A 33 -35.22 -27.10 22.66
CA PRO A 33 -35.31 -25.76 22.04
C PRO A 33 -36.17 -24.72 22.78
N PHE A 34 -36.07 -23.40 22.50
CA PHE A 34 -37.21 -22.47 22.71
C PHE A 34 -37.19 -21.22 21.78
N LYS A 35 -38.18 -21.21 20.89
CA LYS A 35 -39.15 -20.15 20.45
C LYS A 35 -38.79 -18.64 20.38
N LYS A 36 -39.16 -18.08 19.21
CA LYS A 36 -39.47 -16.66 18.85
C LYS A 36 -40.45 -15.97 19.83
N PRO A 37 -40.51 -14.62 19.90
CA PRO A 37 -41.33 -13.77 18.97
C PRO A 37 -40.69 -12.38 18.65
N SER A 38 -40.73 -11.91 17.39
CA SER A 38 -41.66 -10.93 16.76
C SER A 38 -41.23 -9.44 16.84
N LEU A 39 -41.01 -8.87 15.64
CA LEU A 39 -40.88 -7.45 15.29
C LEU A 39 -42.14 -6.63 15.63
N PRO A 40 -42.05 -5.28 15.71
CA PRO A 40 -42.65 -4.48 14.62
C PRO A 40 -41.94 -3.16 14.23
N LEU A 41 -42.09 -2.86 12.93
CA LEU A 41 -42.37 -1.57 12.26
C LEU A 41 -41.67 -0.27 12.71
N LEU A 42 -40.73 0.22 11.90
CA LEU A 42 -40.55 1.65 11.64
C LEU A 42 -39.87 1.91 10.28
N LEU A 43 -40.43 1.36 9.19
CA LEU A 43 -39.81 1.42 7.85
C LEU A 43 -40.81 1.69 6.70
N LEU A 44 -41.92 2.38 7.00
CA LEU A 44 -43.00 2.60 6.03
C LEU A 44 -43.58 4.03 6.04
N LEU A 45 -42.74 5.06 6.19
CA LEU A 45 -43.23 6.46 6.17
C LEU A 45 -42.36 7.50 5.45
N LEU A 46 -41.38 7.09 4.63
CA LEU A 46 -40.57 8.05 3.84
C LEU A 46 -40.50 7.71 2.34
N PHE A 47 -41.59 7.17 1.79
CA PHE A 47 -41.77 6.99 0.34
C PHE A 47 -43.15 7.47 -0.10
N LYS A 48 -43.39 8.77 0.01
CA LYS A 48 -44.41 9.48 -0.78
C LYS A 48 -44.14 10.98 -0.67
N ILE A 49 -43.72 11.56 -1.79
CA ILE A 49 -43.75 12.98 -2.22
C ILE A 49 -42.49 13.18 -3.05
N TYR A 50 -42.56 12.89 -4.36
CA TYR A 50 -41.91 13.66 -5.42
C TYR A 50 -42.32 13.03 -6.77
N SER A 51 -43.41 13.52 -7.35
CA SER A 51 -43.72 13.30 -8.76
C SER A 51 -44.61 14.43 -9.26
N SER A 52 -44.00 15.44 -9.89
CA SER A 52 -44.56 16.15 -11.05
C SER A 52 -43.61 17.28 -11.49
N SER A 53 -43.26 17.25 -12.78
CA SER A 53 -42.70 18.36 -13.56
C SER A 53 -43.77 18.79 -14.61
N PRO A 54 -43.48 19.73 -15.53
CA PRO A 54 -43.55 21.21 -15.47
C PRO A 54 -44.67 21.75 -16.43
N PRO A 55 -44.76 23.05 -16.84
CA PRO A 55 -43.88 23.66 -17.86
C PRO A 55 -43.64 25.22 -17.82
N GLU A 56 -42.59 25.64 -18.56
CA GLU A 56 -42.30 26.87 -19.35
C GLU A 56 -42.88 28.29 -19.05
N ASN A 57 -42.02 29.33 -18.95
CA ASN A 57 -41.76 30.42 -19.95
C ASN A 57 -40.87 31.57 -19.35
N PRO A 58 -40.30 32.51 -20.15
CA PRO A 58 -39.01 33.18 -19.89
C PRO A 58 -39.15 34.71 -19.67
N PHE A 59 -38.11 35.40 -19.17
CA PHE A 59 -37.82 36.79 -19.57
C PHE A 59 -36.50 37.34 -18.97
N TRP A 60 -35.74 38.00 -19.85
CA TRP A 60 -34.65 38.97 -19.63
C TRP A 60 -33.21 38.53 -19.27
N ARG A 61 -32.41 38.36 -20.34
CA ARG A 61 -31.07 38.97 -20.46
C ARG A 61 -31.21 40.46 -20.79
N ARG A 62 -30.53 41.36 -20.05
CA ARG A 62 -29.77 42.56 -20.52
C ARG A 62 -29.68 43.61 -19.42
N ARG A 63 -28.59 44.39 -19.47
CA ARG A 63 -28.16 45.54 -18.64
C ARG A 63 -27.30 45.11 -17.43
N VAL A 64 -26.08 45.62 -17.20
CA VAL A 64 -25.37 46.81 -17.71
C VAL A 64 -23.87 46.50 -17.77
N LYS A 65 -23.24 46.88 -18.90
CA LYS A 65 -21.80 47.11 -19.05
C LYS A 65 -21.55 48.59 -18.70
N GLU A 66 -20.39 48.85 -18.12
CA GLU A 66 -19.70 50.16 -18.04
C GLU A 66 -20.17 51.18 -16.99
N MET A 67 -19.36 51.30 -15.94
CA MET A 67 -18.90 52.62 -15.49
C MET A 67 -17.51 52.50 -14.84
N LYS A 68 -16.49 52.99 -15.56
CA LYS A 68 -15.21 53.41 -14.99
C LYS A 68 -15.41 54.79 -14.36
N MET A 69 -14.93 55.02 -13.13
CA MET A 69 -14.04 56.15 -12.81
C MET A 69 -13.58 56.16 -11.34
N ASN A 70 -12.25 56.17 -11.20
CA ASN A 70 -11.40 56.97 -10.32
C ASN A 70 -11.72 57.26 -8.84
N LYS A 71 -10.72 56.88 -8.02
CA LYS A 71 -10.07 57.60 -6.90
C LYS A 71 -10.93 58.44 -5.95
N SER A 72 -10.95 58.06 -4.67
CA SER A 72 -10.39 58.91 -3.62
C SER A 72 -10.10 58.12 -2.33
N TYR A 73 -8.90 58.35 -1.79
CA TYR A 73 -8.44 57.91 -0.48
C TYR A 73 -8.96 58.90 0.57
N GLN A 74 -9.63 58.42 1.63
CA GLN A 74 -9.49 59.02 2.96
C GLN A 74 -10.00 58.10 4.09
N HIS A 75 -9.04 57.70 4.93
CA HIS A 75 -9.10 57.51 6.39
C HIS A 75 -10.34 56.86 7.03
N CYS A 76 -10.17 55.62 7.52
CA CYS A 76 -10.86 55.18 8.74
C CYS A 76 -9.89 54.47 9.70
N ARG A 77 -9.97 54.87 10.97
CA ARG A 77 -9.05 54.58 12.07
C ARG A 77 -8.93 53.09 12.39
N MET A 78 -7.69 52.64 12.61
CA MET A 78 -7.38 51.35 13.23
C MET A 78 -7.79 51.34 14.71
N LEU A 79 -8.68 50.43 15.09
CA LEU A 79 -8.78 49.93 16.46
C LEU A 79 -7.74 48.83 16.68
N LYS A 80 -6.86 49.05 17.67
CA LYS A 80 -5.82 48.12 18.10
C LYS A 80 -6.44 46.89 18.79
N LEU A 81 -6.17 45.70 18.27
CA LEU A 81 -6.26 44.43 19.04
C LEU A 81 -4.93 44.16 19.78
N PRO A 82 -4.94 43.48 20.93
CA PRO A 82 -3.77 43.30 21.77
C PRO A 82 -2.81 42.26 21.18
N ARG A 83 -1.51 42.54 21.38
CA ARG A 83 -0.37 41.72 20.96
C ARG A 83 -0.30 40.43 21.79
N PHE A 84 -0.42 39.28 21.13
CA PHE A 84 0.12 38.00 21.62
C PHE A 84 1.57 37.87 21.12
N PRO A 85 2.60 37.82 21.98
CA PRO A 85 3.97 37.64 21.52
C PRO A 85 4.48 36.20 21.69
N LEU A 86 5.33 35.82 20.73
CA LEU A 86 6.52 34.99 20.86
C LEU A 86 6.45 33.45 20.88
N HIS A 87 5.36 32.78 21.26
CA HIS A 87 5.36 31.30 21.29
C HIS A 87 5.06 30.63 19.94
N CYS A 88 4.30 31.27 19.04
CA CYS A 88 4.10 30.74 17.67
C CYS A 88 5.37 30.84 16.81
N SER A 89 6.25 31.79 17.10
CA SER A 89 7.48 31.99 16.33
C SER A 89 8.54 30.92 16.60
N VAL A 90 8.58 30.34 17.81
CA VAL A 90 9.52 29.27 18.16
C VAL A 90 9.09 27.92 17.56
N LEU A 91 7.79 27.64 17.48
CA LEU A 91 7.26 26.44 16.83
C LEU A 91 7.41 26.48 15.30
N LEU A 92 7.31 27.67 14.68
CA LEU A 92 7.64 27.87 13.26
C LEU A 92 9.15 27.83 12.98
N MET A 93 9.99 28.37 13.88
CA MET A 93 11.46 28.29 13.74
C MET A 93 12.01 26.87 13.90
N LEU A 94 11.42 26.04 14.76
CA LEU A 94 11.81 24.63 14.90
C LEU A 94 11.45 23.78 13.66
N PHE A 95 10.41 24.17 12.91
CA PHE A 95 10.06 23.52 11.64
C PHE A 95 10.95 23.95 10.46
N THR A 96 11.49 25.17 10.49
CA THR A 96 12.42 25.64 9.44
C THR A 96 13.83 25.08 9.57
N ILE A 97 14.26 24.64 10.77
CA ILE A 97 15.62 24.08 10.98
C ILE A 97 15.79 22.67 10.36
N PHE A 98 14.70 21.95 10.07
CA PHE A 98 14.77 20.63 9.41
C PHE A 98 14.43 20.64 7.90
N SER A 99 14.22 21.82 7.31
CA SER A 99 14.02 21.96 5.87
C SER A 99 15.32 22.44 5.22
N THR A 100 16.35 21.61 5.23
CA THR A 100 17.42 21.79 4.24
C THR A 100 16.76 21.66 2.87
N PRO A 101 16.84 22.64 1.96
CA PRO A 101 16.48 22.39 0.58
C PRO A 101 17.43 21.27 0.13
N SER A 102 16.90 20.07 -0.07
CA SER A 102 17.60 19.07 -0.85
C SER A 102 17.82 19.72 -2.21
N GLN A 103 19.05 20.17 -2.47
CA GLN A 103 19.44 20.57 -3.81
C GLN A 103 19.10 19.37 -4.71
N ALA A 104 18.16 19.56 -5.64
CA ALA A 104 17.79 18.48 -6.54
C ALA A 104 19.07 18.04 -7.26
N PHE A 105 19.36 16.73 -7.25
CA PHE A 105 20.51 16.20 -7.96
C PHE A 105 20.40 16.57 -9.44
N ASP A 106 21.46 17.13 -10.00
CA ASP A 106 21.53 17.47 -11.42
C ASP A 106 21.75 16.19 -12.24
N TYR A 107 20.64 15.54 -12.59
CA TYR A 107 20.67 14.29 -13.36
C TYR A 107 21.10 14.51 -14.82
N ALA A 108 20.99 15.73 -15.35
CA ALA A 108 21.48 16.04 -16.70
C ALA A 108 23.01 16.05 -16.71
N ASP A 109 23.62 16.72 -15.73
CA ASP A 109 25.08 16.71 -15.54
C ASP A 109 25.62 15.29 -15.25
N ALA A 110 24.92 14.52 -14.41
CA ALA A 110 25.31 13.13 -14.14
C ALA A 110 25.24 12.22 -15.38
N LEU A 111 24.22 12.42 -16.24
CA LEU A 111 24.09 11.69 -17.51
C LEU A 111 25.22 12.06 -18.47
N SER A 112 25.50 13.36 -18.64
CA SER A 112 26.57 13.85 -19.50
C SER A 112 27.93 13.27 -19.09
N LYS A 113 28.24 13.30 -17.78
CA LYS A 113 29.46 12.70 -17.22
C LYS A 113 29.53 11.18 -17.40
N SER A 114 28.40 10.48 -17.33
CA SER A 114 28.35 9.04 -17.56
C SER A 114 28.67 8.69 -19.02
N LEU A 115 28.19 9.49 -19.98
CA LEU A 115 28.51 9.31 -21.41
C LEU A 115 29.97 9.65 -21.72
N LEU A 116 30.51 10.71 -21.09
CA LEU A 116 31.95 11.02 -21.18
C LEU A 116 32.83 9.88 -20.65
N TYR A 117 32.40 9.19 -19.59
CA TYR A 117 33.10 8.01 -19.10
C TYR A 117 33.17 6.91 -20.16
N PHE A 118 32.07 6.61 -20.85
CA PHE A 118 32.10 5.65 -21.97
C PHE A 118 33.04 6.11 -23.08
N GLU A 119 33.05 7.39 -23.46
CA GLU A 119 34.00 7.91 -24.45
C GLU A 119 35.46 7.70 -24.04
N ALA A 120 35.77 7.86 -22.75
CA ALA A 120 37.11 7.60 -22.23
C ALA A 120 37.51 6.13 -22.34
N GLN A 121 36.55 5.20 -22.24
CA GLN A 121 36.80 3.75 -22.29
C GLN A 121 36.85 3.16 -23.70
N ARG A 122 36.69 3.98 -24.76
CA ARG A 122 36.73 3.48 -26.14
C ARG A 122 38.12 2.96 -26.51
N SER A 123 38.12 1.80 -27.13
CA SER A 123 39.29 1.21 -27.82
C SER A 123 39.14 1.36 -29.33
N GLY A 124 40.24 1.22 -30.07
CA GLY A 124 40.27 1.36 -31.52
C GLY A 124 40.52 2.79 -31.99
N ARG A 125 40.08 3.08 -33.22
CA ARG A 125 40.26 4.39 -33.85
C ARG A 125 39.16 5.36 -33.41
N LEU A 126 39.46 6.13 -32.36
CA LEU A 126 38.57 7.18 -31.83
C LEU A 126 38.07 8.18 -32.90
N PRO A 127 36.81 8.63 -32.83
CA PRO A 127 36.25 9.56 -33.80
C PRO A 127 36.75 11.01 -33.55
N TYR A 128 36.79 11.83 -34.59
CA TYR A 128 37.31 13.20 -34.53
C TYR A 128 36.48 14.13 -33.63
N ASN A 129 35.20 13.82 -33.44
CA ASN A 129 34.25 14.59 -32.63
C ASN A 129 34.20 14.14 -31.15
N GLN A 130 35.10 13.23 -30.72
CA GLN A 130 35.14 12.78 -29.33
C GLN A 130 35.44 13.93 -28.35
N ARG A 131 34.68 14.03 -27.26
CA ARG A 131 34.80 15.10 -26.27
C ARG A 131 35.99 14.89 -25.33
N VAL A 132 36.33 13.63 -25.05
CA VAL A 132 37.49 13.23 -24.23
C VAL A 132 38.78 13.35 -25.04
N SER A 133 39.33 14.57 -25.10
CA SER A 133 40.47 14.92 -25.97
C SER A 133 41.85 14.44 -25.50
N TRP A 134 41.97 13.97 -24.25
CA TRP A 134 43.23 13.45 -23.71
C TRP A 134 43.49 11.98 -24.05
N ARG A 135 42.51 11.27 -24.62
CA ARG A 135 42.63 9.90 -25.14
C ARG A 135 43.03 9.90 -26.61
N HIS A 136 43.76 8.86 -27.05
CA HIS A 136 44.12 8.65 -28.45
C HIS A 136 43.74 7.24 -28.92
N HIS A 137 43.97 6.96 -30.20
CA HIS A 137 43.77 5.63 -30.79
C HIS A 137 44.57 4.55 -30.05
N SER A 138 43.93 3.41 -29.75
CA SER A 138 44.52 2.28 -29.02
C SER A 138 43.99 0.95 -29.55
N GLY A 139 44.64 -0.19 -29.27
CA GLY A 139 44.15 -1.53 -29.67
C GLY A 139 43.92 -1.69 -31.18
N LEU A 140 44.73 -1.02 -32.02
CA LEU A 140 44.55 -0.97 -33.48
C LEU A 140 44.89 -2.30 -34.20
N THR A 141 45.52 -3.22 -33.49
CA THR A 141 45.93 -4.55 -33.98
C THR A 141 45.13 -5.68 -33.33
N ASP A 142 44.11 -5.35 -32.55
CA ASP A 142 43.29 -6.35 -31.83
C ASP A 142 42.65 -7.33 -32.84
N GLY A 143 42.92 -8.62 -32.67
CA GLY A 143 42.45 -9.71 -33.55
C GLY A 143 43.31 -9.99 -34.79
N LEU A 144 44.24 -9.10 -35.15
CA LEU A 144 45.02 -9.20 -36.40
C LEU A 144 45.84 -10.49 -36.49
N GLU A 145 46.49 -10.89 -35.39
CA GLU A 145 47.28 -12.13 -35.32
C GLU A 145 46.43 -13.40 -35.50
N GLN A 146 45.12 -13.29 -35.29
CA GLN A 146 44.15 -14.39 -35.41
C GLN A 146 43.29 -14.27 -36.68
N GLY A 147 43.62 -13.33 -37.57
CA GLY A 147 42.96 -13.15 -38.86
C GLY A 147 41.55 -12.56 -38.79
N VAL A 148 41.24 -11.80 -37.72
CA VAL A 148 39.94 -11.16 -37.50
C VAL A 148 40.11 -9.68 -37.14
N ASP A 149 39.10 -8.85 -37.40
CA ASP A 149 39.07 -7.45 -36.96
C ASP A 149 38.32 -7.34 -35.63
N LEU A 150 39.05 -7.13 -34.52
CA LEU A 150 38.47 -6.86 -33.20
C LEU A 150 38.77 -5.44 -32.71
N VAL A 151 39.04 -4.51 -33.65
CA VAL A 151 39.28 -3.10 -33.36
C VAL A 151 37.97 -2.39 -33.08
N GLY A 152 37.91 -1.64 -31.96
CA GLY A 152 36.69 -1.01 -31.46
C GLY A 152 36.20 -1.63 -30.16
N GLY A 153 35.07 -1.17 -29.64
CA GLY A 153 34.50 -1.63 -28.36
C GLY A 153 35.05 -0.88 -27.15
N TYR A 154 34.70 -1.34 -25.96
CA TYR A 154 35.04 -0.71 -24.69
C TYR A 154 36.05 -1.53 -23.89
N TYR A 155 36.91 -0.84 -23.16
CA TYR A 155 37.66 -1.43 -22.05
C TYR A 155 36.77 -1.49 -20.80
N ASP A 156 37.06 -2.41 -19.88
CA ASP A 156 36.24 -2.69 -18.69
C ASP A 156 36.37 -1.65 -17.56
N ALA A 157 37.36 -0.76 -17.68
CA ALA A 157 37.65 0.37 -16.81
C ALA A 157 38.38 0.07 -15.50
N GLY A 158 38.66 -1.19 -15.20
CA GLY A 158 39.75 -1.56 -14.30
C GLY A 158 41.09 -1.62 -15.04
N ASP A 159 41.03 -2.09 -16.28
CA ASP A 159 42.15 -2.49 -17.12
C ASP A 159 41.85 -2.19 -18.60
N HIS A 160 42.77 -2.56 -19.49
CA HIS A 160 42.61 -2.38 -20.93
C HIS A 160 42.14 -3.65 -21.65
N VAL A 161 41.45 -4.54 -20.93
CA VAL A 161 40.87 -5.77 -21.49
C VAL A 161 39.44 -5.49 -21.97
N LYS A 162 39.04 -6.16 -23.05
CA LYS A 162 37.66 -6.12 -23.57
C LYS A 162 36.93 -7.38 -23.15
N PHE A 163 36.15 -7.32 -22.08
CA PHE A 163 35.30 -8.44 -21.67
C PHE A 163 33.93 -8.36 -22.34
N GLY A 164 33.56 -9.40 -23.10
CA GLY A 164 32.33 -9.42 -23.90
C GLY A 164 31.05 -9.39 -23.07
N LEU A 165 30.97 -10.19 -21.99
CA LEU A 165 29.75 -10.32 -21.18
C LEU A 165 29.33 -9.01 -20.48
N PRO A 166 30.20 -8.33 -19.69
CA PRO A 166 29.85 -7.05 -19.08
C PRO A 166 29.68 -5.92 -20.10
N MET A 167 30.38 -5.97 -21.24
CA MET A 167 30.16 -5.02 -22.33
C MET A 167 28.77 -5.21 -22.95
N ALA A 168 28.31 -6.45 -23.14
CA ALA A 168 27.02 -6.74 -23.72
C ALA A 168 25.92 -6.24 -22.80
N PHE A 169 26.02 -6.53 -21.50
CA PHE A 169 25.15 -5.97 -20.46
C PHE A 169 25.10 -4.44 -20.51
N THR A 170 26.26 -3.79 -20.63
CA THR A 170 26.34 -2.33 -20.73
C THR A 170 25.58 -1.79 -21.94
N VAL A 171 25.74 -2.41 -23.11
CA VAL A 171 25.03 -2.01 -24.34
C VAL A 171 23.53 -2.26 -24.25
N THR A 172 23.10 -3.38 -23.65
CA THR A 172 21.69 -3.64 -23.35
C THR A 172 21.12 -2.56 -22.46
N MET A 173 21.83 -2.16 -21.40
CA MET A 173 21.38 -1.14 -20.45
C MET A 173 21.33 0.27 -21.04
N LEU A 174 22.33 0.65 -21.85
CA LEU A 174 22.30 1.91 -22.59
C LEU A 174 21.10 1.96 -23.54
N SER A 175 20.88 0.87 -24.28
CA SER A 175 19.76 0.75 -25.22
C SER A 175 18.41 0.80 -24.49
N TRP A 176 18.27 0.06 -23.39
CA TRP A 176 17.06 0.07 -22.58
C TRP A 176 16.79 1.47 -21.99
N GLY A 177 17.84 2.16 -21.54
CA GLY A 177 17.77 3.54 -21.07
C GLY A 177 17.21 4.50 -22.12
N VAL A 178 17.67 4.40 -23.37
CA VAL A 178 17.14 5.22 -24.48
C VAL A 178 15.70 4.84 -24.84
N ILE A 179 15.36 3.55 -24.83
CA ILE A 179 14.00 3.07 -25.11
C ILE A 179 12.99 3.62 -24.09
N GLU A 180 13.34 3.66 -22.80
CA GLU A 180 12.43 4.06 -21.72
C GLU A 180 12.44 5.57 -21.46
N PHE A 181 13.61 6.22 -21.58
CA PHE A 181 13.82 7.60 -21.16
C PHE A 181 14.28 8.53 -22.30
N GLY A 182 14.02 8.15 -23.55
CA GLY A 182 14.49 8.90 -24.72
C GLY A 182 14.10 10.38 -24.70
N GLN A 183 12.88 10.71 -24.29
CA GLN A 183 12.43 12.11 -24.17
C GLN A 183 13.25 12.90 -23.14
N GLN A 184 13.60 12.29 -22.01
CA GLN A 184 14.38 12.94 -20.95
C GLN A 184 15.84 13.12 -21.37
N ILE A 185 16.41 12.14 -22.07
CA ILE A 185 17.76 12.21 -22.64
C ILE A 185 17.83 13.30 -23.71
N GLU A 186 16.81 13.43 -24.54
CA GLU A 186 16.68 14.49 -25.54
C GLU A 186 16.56 15.88 -24.89
N LEU A 187 15.73 16.02 -23.85
CA LEU A 187 15.63 17.27 -23.07
C LEU A 187 16.94 17.65 -22.37
N ALA A 188 17.77 16.66 -22.02
CA ALA A 188 19.11 16.89 -21.47
C ALA A 188 20.16 17.23 -22.55
N GLY A 189 19.81 17.15 -23.84
CA GLY A 189 20.74 17.41 -24.95
C GLY A 189 21.76 16.30 -25.22
N GLU A 190 21.58 15.11 -24.65
CA GLU A 190 22.56 14.01 -24.70
C GLU A 190 22.14 12.84 -25.62
N MET A 191 21.08 13.01 -26.43
CA MET A 191 20.54 11.94 -27.29
C MET A 191 21.57 11.45 -28.31
N GLU A 192 22.26 12.35 -29.01
CA GLU A 192 23.26 11.99 -30.00
C GLU A 192 24.42 11.19 -29.39
N HIS A 193 24.91 11.63 -28.24
CA HIS A 193 25.98 10.95 -27.50
C HIS A 193 25.56 9.57 -26.96
N ALA A 194 24.30 9.43 -26.51
CA ALA A 194 23.77 8.14 -26.10
C ALA A 194 23.68 7.16 -27.28
N LEU A 195 23.24 7.62 -28.45
CA LEU A 195 23.19 6.83 -29.68
C LEU A 195 24.60 6.42 -30.14
N GLU A 196 25.57 7.34 -30.12
CA GLU A 196 26.96 7.03 -30.45
C GLU A 196 27.57 6.00 -29.49
N ALA A 197 27.24 6.07 -28.18
CA ALA A 197 27.72 5.10 -27.21
C ALA A 197 27.15 3.69 -27.46
N ILE A 198 25.84 3.59 -27.72
CA ILE A 198 25.21 2.30 -28.07
C ILE A 198 25.83 1.74 -29.35
N LYS A 199 25.96 2.57 -30.39
CA LYS A 199 26.52 2.18 -31.69
C LYS A 199 27.96 1.69 -31.55
N TRP A 200 28.78 2.30 -30.71
CA TRP A 200 30.18 1.90 -30.53
C TRP A 200 30.33 0.46 -30.03
N GLY A 201 29.50 0.06 -29.06
CA GLY A 201 29.47 -1.31 -28.56
C GLY A 201 28.83 -2.28 -29.54
N ALA A 202 27.71 -1.89 -30.18
CA ALA A 202 27.02 -2.73 -31.16
C ALA A 202 27.88 -3.01 -32.42
N ASP A 203 28.64 -2.03 -32.90
CA ASP A 203 29.61 -2.18 -34.00
C ASP A 203 30.71 -3.20 -33.64
N TYR A 204 31.21 -3.15 -32.41
CA TYR A 204 32.17 -4.15 -31.93
C TYR A 204 31.57 -5.55 -31.90
N PHE A 205 30.36 -5.73 -31.39
CA PHE A 205 29.72 -7.05 -31.38
C PHE A 205 29.44 -7.59 -32.78
N SER A 206 29.13 -6.72 -33.74
CA SER A 206 28.96 -7.12 -35.15
C SER A 206 30.27 -7.65 -35.75
N LYS A 207 31.41 -7.10 -35.33
CA LYS A 207 32.74 -7.61 -35.71
C LYS A 207 33.15 -8.87 -34.95
N ALA A 208 32.80 -8.95 -33.67
CA ALA A 208 33.08 -10.10 -32.81
C ALA A 208 32.24 -11.33 -33.18
N HIS A 209 31.07 -11.14 -33.78
CA HIS A 209 30.24 -12.21 -34.33
C HIS A 209 30.63 -12.51 -35.79
N THR A 210 31.74 -13.24 -35.97
CA THR A 210 32.37 -13.45 -37.29
C THR A 210 31.69 -14.52 -38.15
N ARG A 211 30.99 -15.47 -37.55
CA ARG A 211 30.25 -16.57 -38.19
C ARG A 211 29.08 -16.98 -37.28
N PRO A 212 28.01 -17.61 -37.80
CA PRO A 212 26.80 -17.90 -37.02
C PRO A 212 27.03 -18.60 -35.66
N ASN A 213 28.03 -19.47 -35.57
CA ASN A 213 28.37 -20.21 -34.34
C ASN A 213 29.74 -19.82 -33.76
N VAL A 214 30.20 -18.58 -33.97
CA VAL A 214 31.49 -18.09 -33.47
C VAL A 214 31.36 -16.66 -32.97
N LEU A 215 31.58 -16.47 -31.66
CA LEU A 215 31.61 -15.16 -31.02
C LEU A 215 32.94 -14.97 -30.27
N TRP A 216 33.64 -13.87 -30.54
CA TRP A 216 34.84 -13.48 -29.80
C TRP A 216 34.44 -12.89 -28.44
N ALA A 217 34.89 -13.54 -27.38
CA ALA A 217 34.47 -13.32 -26.00
C ALA A 217 35.33 -12.30 -25.25
N GLU A 218 36.63 -12.28 -25.53
CA GLU A 218 37.59 -11.43 -24.83
C GLU A 218 38.72 -11.01 -25.76
N VAL A 219 39.26 -9.81 -25.56
CA VAL A 219 40.53 -9.37 -26.15
C VAL A 219 41.41 -8.73 -25.09
N GLY A 220 42.59 -9.30 -24.89
CA GLY A 220 43.50 -8.92 -23.81
C GLY A 220 43.73 -10.09 -22.86
N ASP A 221 44.62 -9.89 -21.89
CA ASP A 221 44.86 -10.83 -20.80
C ASP A 221 44.92 -10.05 -19.50
N GLY A 222 43.90 -10.21 -18.65
CA GLY A 222 43.76 -9.42 -17.42
C GLY A 222 44.91 -9.61 -16.44
N ASP A 223 45.53 -10.80 -16.42
CA ASP A 223 46.65 -11.08 -15.52
C ASP A 223 47.84 -10.19 -15.90
N THR A 224 48.22 -10.17 -17.19
CA THR A 224 49.32 -9.32 -17.67
C THR A 224 49.02 -7.82 -17.57
N ASP A 225 47.77 -7.39 -17.76
CA ASP A 225 47.37 -5.98 -17.64
C ASP A 225 47.48 -5.48 -16.18
N HIS A 226 47.11 -6.31 -15.20
CA HIS A 226 47.24 -5.99 -13.79
C HIS A 226 48.68 -5.82 -13.29
N TYR A 227 49.66 -6.48 -13.93
CA TYR A 227 51.07 -6.33 -13.54
C TYR A 227 51.66 -4.96 -13.92
N CYS A 228 51.11 -4.26 -14.91
CA CYS A 228 51.67 -2.98 -15.36
C CYS A 228 50.60 -2.03 -15.89
N TRP A 229 50.31 -0.98 -15.10
CA TRP A 229 49.35 0.06 -15.48
C TRP A 229 49.97 1.00 -16.52
N GLN A 230 49.59 0.81 -17.79
CA GLN A 230 50.08 1.60 -18.92
C GLN A 230 48.95 2.49 -19.49
N ARG A 231 49.29 3.44 -20.34
CA ARG A 231 48.26 4.11 -21.14
C ARG A 231 47.76 3.11 -22.20
N PRO A 232 46.45 3.08 -22.53
CA PRO A 232 45.92 2.20 -23.56
C PRO A 232 46.60 2.40 -24.92
N GLU A 233 47.07 3.62 -25.20
CA GLU A 233 47.81 3.98 -26.40
C GLU A 233 49.21 3.32 -26.48
N ASP A 234 49.79 2.96 -25.33
CA ASP A 234 51.15 2.43 -25.20
C ASP A 234 51.18 0.96 -24.75
N MET A 235 50.03 0.25 -24.79
CA MET A 235 49.93 -1.12 -24.27
C MET A 235 50.96 -2.06 -24.88
N THR A 236 51.70 -2.74 -24.01
CA THR A 236 52.65 -3.80 -24.37
C THR A 236 52.19 -5.19 -23.92
N THR A 237 51.03 -5.27 -23.26
CA THR A 237 50.40 -6.49 -22.76
C THR A 237 49.79 -7.32 -23.88
N SER A 238 49.56 -8.61 -23.64
CA SER A 238 49.05 -9.51 -24.68
C SER A 238 47.66 -9.04 -25.15
N ARG A 239 47.47 -8.97 -26.47
CA ARG A 239 46.18 -8.62 -27.10
C ARG A 239 45.49 -9.84 -27.72
N ARG A 240 45.82 -11.03 -27.21
CA ARG A 240 45.24 -12.29 -27.70
C ARG A 240 43.71 -12.26 -27.51
N GLY A 241 42.99 -12.66 -28.55
CA GLY A 241 41.55 -12.84 -28.51
C GLY A 241 41.17 -14.26 -28.09
N TYR A 242 40.08 -14.37 -27.35
CA TYR A 242 39.45 -15.63 -26.97
C TYR A 242 38.03 -15.67 -27.54
N LYS A 243 37.54 -16.87 -27.86
CA LYS A 243 36.24 -17.05 -28.52
C LYS A 243 35.49 -18.24 -27.96
N ILE A 244 34.16 -18.19 -28.11
CA ILE A 244 33.27 -19.32 -27.95
C ILE A 244 32.83 -19.82 -29.33
N ASP A 245 32.68 -21.14 -29.45
CA ASP A 245 32.23 -21.83 -30.66
C ASP A 245 31.54 -23.16 -30.31
N GLU A 246 31.15 -23.94 -31.32
CA GLU A 246 30.44 -25.22 -31.11
C GLU A 246 31.19 -26.20 -30.19
N LYS A 247 32.52 -26.11 -30.10
CA LYS A 247 33.35 -26.97 -29.24
C LYS A 247 33.60 -26.34 -27.86
N ASN A 248 33.46 -25.03 -27.77
CA ASN A 248 33.71 -24.23 -26.57
C ASN A 248 32.47 -23.34 -26.34
N PRO A 249 31.36 -23.90 -25.80
CA PRO A 249 30.08 -23.20 -25.69
C PRO A 249 30.10 -22.05 -24.67
N GLY A 250 29.23 -21.06 -24.86
CA GLY A 250 29.09 -19.90 -23.96
C GLY A 250 27.76 -19.18 -24.15
N SER A 251 26.69 -19.81 -23.67
CA SER A 251 25.29 -19.40 -23.85
C SER A 251 24.91 -18.14 -23.09
N ASP A 252 25.53 -17.92 -21.95
CA ASP A 252 25.46 -16.70 -21.15
C ASP A 252 25.94 -15.49 -21.98
N LEU A 253 27.18 -15.56 -22.48
CA LEU A 253 27.75 -14.52 -23.32
C LEU A 253 26.97 -14.33 -24.63
N ALA A 254 26.62 -15.43 -25.32
CA ALA A 254 25.85 -15.37 -26.56
C ALA A 254 24.45 -14.78 -26.33
N GLY A 255 23.78 -15.18 -25.24
CA GLY A 255 22.47 -14.67 -24.84
C GLY A 255 22.49 -13.18 -24.50
N GLU A 256 23.43 -12.71 -23.67
CA GLU A 256 23.51 -11.28 -23.36
C GLU A 256 23.89 -10.44 -24.59
N THR A 257 24.76 -10.95 -25.47
CA THR A 257 25.11 -10.27 -26.73
C THR A 257 23.90 -10.20 -27.67
N ALA A 258 23.10 -11.27 -27.75
CA ALA A 258 21.84 -11.26 -28.49
C ALA A 258 20.85 -10.24 -27.92
N ALA A 259 20.72 -10.16 -26.59
CA ALA A 259 19.89 -9.15 -25.92
C ALA A 259 20.36 -7.72 -26.23
N ALA A 260 21.67 -7.47 -26.20
CA ALA A 260 22.27 -6.18 -26.50
C ALA A 260 21.97 -5.73 -27.93
N MET A 261 22.17 -6.62 -28.91
CA MET A 261 21.89 -6.35 -30.31
C MET A 261 20.39 -6.19 -30.59
N ALA A 262 19.53 -7.00 -29.97
CA ALA A 262 18.08 -6.88 -30.08
C ALA A 262 17.60 -5.54 -29.51
N ALA A 263 18.05 -5.15 -28.31
CA ALA A 263 17.71 -3.86 -27.70
C ALA A 263 18.23 -2.68 -28.54
N ALA A 264 19.47 -2.73 -29.04
CA ALA A 264 20.03 -1.71 -29.92
C ALA A 264 19.26 -1.62 -31.25
N SER A 265 18.82 -2.75 -31.81
CA SER A 265 18.01 -2.75 -33.04
C SER A 265 16.72 -1.93 -32.89
N ILE A 266 16.07 -1.98 -31.72
CA ILE A 266 14.86 -1.19 -31.42
C ILE A 266 15.18 0.31 -31.42
N VAL A 267 16.29 0.72 -30.79
CA VAL A 267 16.75 2.11 -30.73
C VAL A 267 16.97 2.67 -32.14
N PHE A 268 17.68 1.92 -33.00
CA PHE A 268 18.01 2.38 -34.36
C PHE A 268 16.91 2.17 -35.39
N ARG A 269 15.80 1.49 -35.05
CA ARG A 269 14.72 1.14 -36.00
C ARG A 269 14.19 2.32 -36.81
N LYS A 270 14.06 3.50 -36.17
CA LYS A 270 13.58 4.73 -36.80
C LYS A 270 14.69 5.62 -37.37
N ILE A 271 15.93 5.42 -36.95
CA ILE A 271 17.09 6.29 -37.30
C ILE A 271 17.83 5.71 -38.50
N ASN A 272 18.11 4.41 -38.47
CA ASN A 272 18.78 3.66 -39.53
C ASN A 272 18.22 2.25 -39.60
N SER A 273 17.19 2.07 -40.45
CA SER A 273 16.50 0.79 -40.60
C SER A 273 17.43 -0.32 -41.09
N HIS A 274 18.38 -0.04 -41.99
CA HIS A 274 19.30 -1.05 -42.49
C HIS A 274 20.22 -1.59 -41.38
N TYR A 275 20.80 -0.69 -40.58
CA TYR A 275 21.63 -1.06 -39.44
C TYR A 275 20.82 -1.80 -38.36
N SER A 276 19.58 -1.36 -38.09
CA SER A 276 18.65 -2.06 -37.20
C SER A 276 18.40 -3.51 -37.62
N HIS A 277 18.16 -3.76 -38.93
CA HIS A 277 18.00 -5.13 -39.44
C HIS A 277 19.28 -5.96 -39.33
N LEU A 278 20.45 -5.36 -39.58
CA LEU A 278 21.73 -6.05 -39.42
C LEU A 278 21.96 -6.51 -37.97
N LEU A 279 21.71 -5.61 -37.00
CA LEU A 279 21.81 -5.95 -35.58
C LEU A 279 20.82 -7.06 -35.19
N LEU A 280 19.60 -6.98 -35.70
CA LEU A 280 18.58 -7.99 -35.42
C LEU A 280 18.96 -9.36 -35.99
N GLN A 281 19.54 -9.42 -37.19
CA GLN A 281 20.03 -10.68 -37.77
C GLN A 281 21.10 -11.32 -36.86
N HIS A 282 22.11 -10.55 -36.46
CA HIS A 282 23.12 -11.07 -35.54
C HIS A 282 22.53 -11.48 -34.19
N ALA A 283 21.53 -10.76 -33.67
CA ALA A 283 20.85 -11.11 -32.42
C ALA A 283 20.15 -12.47 -32.51
N GLN A 284 19.47 -12.75 -33.63
CA GLN A 284 18.78 -14.02 -33.86
C GLN A 284 19.77 -15.18 -34.00
N GLU A 285 20.81 -15.01 -34.81
CA GLU A 285 21.88 -16.01 -34.99
C GLU A 285 22.59 -16.33 -33.67
N LEU A 286 22.90 -15.32 -32.85
CA LEU A 286 23.54 -15.51 -31.54
C LEU A 286 22.63 -16.19 -30.51
N PHE A 287 21.33 -15.88 -30.52
CA PHE A 287 20.37 -16.57 -29.66
C PHE A 287 20.23 -18.04 -30.05
N GLU A 288 20.14 -18.34 -31.35
CA GLU A 288 20.11 -19.71 -31.86
C GLU A 288 21.40 -20.48 -31.50
N PHE A 289 22.56 -19.86 -31.68
CA PHE A 289 23.84 -20.43 -31.29
C PHE A 289 23.90 -20.73 -29.78
N GLY A 290 23.54 -19.75 -28.95
CA GLY A 290 23.55 -19.86 -27.49
C GLY A 290 22.59 -20.92 -26.96
N ASP A 291 21.39 -21.04 -27.53
CA ASP A 291 20.43 -22.06 -27.10
C ASP A 291 20.75 -23.47 -27.64
N LYS A 292 21.36 -23.56 -28.83
CA LYS A 292 21.70 -24.85 -29.45
C LYS A 292 22.92 -25.51 -28.80
N TYR A 293 23.96 -24.74 -28.49
CA TYR A 293 25.19 -25.24 -27.89
C TYR A 293 25.33 -24.72 -26.46
N ARG A 294 24.58 -25.35 -25.54
CA ARG A 294 24.46 -24.88 -24.15
C ARG A 294 25.72 -25.08 -23.33
N GLY A 295 26.21 -24.01 -22.69
CA GLY A 295 27.33 -24.06 -21.76
C GLY A 295 27.67 -22.69 -21.18
N LYS A 296 28.42 -22.65 -20.08
CA LYS A 296 28.91 -21.38 -19.52
C LYS A 296 30.17 -20.93 -20.24
N TYR A 297 30.29 -19.64 -20.56
CA TYR A 297 31.44 -19.15 -21.31
C TYR A 297 32.76 -19.20 -20.53
N ASP A 298 32.73 -19.07 -19.20
CA ASP A 298 33.90 -19.12 -18.32
C ASP A 298 34.53 -20.52 -18.25
N THR A 299 33.74 -21.56 -18.54
CA THR A 299 34.24 -22.93 -18.71
C THR A 299 35.02 -23.07 -20.02
N SER A 300 34.62 -22.33 -21.05
CA SER A 300 35.24 -22.34 -22.38
C SER A 300 36.43 -21.38 -22.49
N VAL A 301 36.36 -20.24 -21.81
CA VAL A 301 37.37 -19.18 -21.78
C VAL A 301 37.87 -19.05 -20.34
N GLY A 302 38.75 -19.95 -19.93
CA GLY A 302 39.19 -20.04 -18.52
C GLY A 302 39.86 -18.78 -17.97
N VAL A 303 40.38 -17.89 -18.83
CA VAL A 303 41.01 -16.63 -18.42
C VAL A 303 40.01 -15.63 -17.83
N VAL A 304 38.72 -15.69 -18.18
CA VAL A 304 37.70 -14.77 -17.63
C VAL A 304 37.31 -15.10 -16.19
N LYS A 305 37.62 -16.31 -15.72
CA LYS A 305 37.09 -16.85 -14.47
C LYS A 305 37.50 -16.03 -13.23
N ASN A 306 38.66 -15.39 -13.28
CA ASN A 306 39.14 -14.55 -12.18
C ASN A 306 38.52 -13.14 -12.18
N TYR A 307 37.73 -12.78 -13.20
CA TYR A 307 37.25 -11.42 -13.45
C TYR A 307 35.72 -11.37 -13.55
N TYR A 308 35.15 -12.07 -14.53
CA TYR A 308 33.73 -12.03 -14.88
C TYR A 308 33.13 -13.46 -14.97
N GLU A 309 33.36 -14.30 -13.96
CA GLU A 309 32.79 -15.66 -13.92
C GLU A 309 31.25 -15.65 -14.02
N SER A 310 30.67 -16.55 -14.84
CA SER A 310 29.21 -16.75 -14.85
C SER A 310 28.78 -17.59 -13.64
N VAL A 311 28.24 -16.94 -12.61
CA VAL A 311 27.84 -17.63 -11.36
C VAL A 311 26.40 -18.14 -11.48
N SER A 312 25.48 -17.29 -11.95
CA SER A 312 24.07 -17.60 -12.20
C SER A 312 23.85 -18.71 -13.24
N GLY A 313 24.78 -18.83 -14.19
CA GLY A 313 24.67 -19.71 -15.35
C GLY A 313 24.25 -18.93 -16.60
N PHE A 314 23.59 -19.62 -17.54
CA PHE A 314 23.17 -19.03 -18.82
C PHE A 314 21.64 -18.96 -18.98
N MET A 315 20.91 -19.48 -17.99
CA MET A 315 19.47 -19.70 -18.09
C MET A 315 18.73 -18.36 -18.14
N ASP A 316 19.15 -17.40 -17.33
CA ASP A 316 18.58 -16.06 -17.31
C ASP A 316 18.95 -15.23 -18.54
N GLU A 317 20.18 -15.32 -19.06
CA GLU A 317 20.57 -14.65 -20.31
C GLU A 317 19.78 -15.15 -21.51
N LEU A 318 19.49 -16.46 -21.60
CA LEU A 318 18.65 -16.99 -22.69
C LEU A 318 17.21 -16.49 -22.58
N LEU A 319 16.61 -16.48 -21.38
CA LEU A 319 15.26 -15.92 -21.21
C LEU A 319 15.23 -14.41 -21.48
N TRP A 320 16.27 -13.70 -21.06
CA TRP A 320 16.46 -12.27 -21.25
C TRP A 320 16.58 -11.90 -22.73
N ALA A 321 17.40 -12.63 -23.48
CA ALA A 321 17.56 -12.49 -24.92
C ALA A 321 16.25 -12.74 -25.66
N ALA A 322 15.53 -13.82 -25.31
CA ALA A 322 14.25 -14.14 -25.92
C ALA A 322 13.20 -13.03 -25.70
N LEU A 323 13.13 -12.42 -24.50
CA LEU A 323 12.23 -11.29 -24.28
C LEU A 323 12.61 -10.04 -25.08
N TRP A 324 13.90 -9.74 -25.23
CA TRP A 324 14.34 -8.63 -26.07
C TRP A 324 14.08 -8.87 -27.55
N LEU A 325 14.29 -10.09 -28.03
CA LEU A 325 13.94 -10.50 -29.39
C LEU A 325 12.44 -10.40 -29.63
N TYR A 326 11.61 -10.88 -28.70
CA TYR A 326 10.17 -10.68 -28.75
C TYR A 326 9.81 -9.19 -28.87
N LYS A 327 10.39 -8.33 -28.02
CA LYS A 327 10.14 -6.89 -28.06
C LYS A 327 10.64 -6.21 -29.34
N ALA A 328 11.65 -6.77 -29.99
CA ALA A 328 12.18 -6.25 -31.25
C ALA A 328 11.37 -6.69 -32.47
N THR A 329 10.87 -7.92 -32.49
CA THR A 329 10.26 -8.55 -33.67
C THR A 329 8.76 -8.80 -33.58
N ASP A 330 8.16 -8.70 -32.39
CA ASP A 330 6.80 -9.15 -32.10
C ASP A 330 6.54 -10.61 -32.49
N ASN A 331 7.59 -11.47 -32.50
CA ASN A 331 7.46 -12.88 -32.83
C ASN A 331 7.11 -13.69 -31.58
N GLU A 332 5.88 -14.21 -31.53
CA GLU A 332 5.34 -15.00 -30.41
C GLU A 332 6.18 -16.23 -30.05
N ASP A 333 6.96 -16.79 -30.97
CA ASP A 333 7.83 -17.95 -30.70
C ASP A 333 8.82 -17.66 -29.57
N TYR A 334 9.36 -16.44 -29.49
CA TYR A 334 10.27 -16.03 -28.41
C TYR A 334 9.53 -15.86 -27.08
N LEU A 335 8.31 -15.30 -27.09
CA LEU A 335 7.49 -15.19 -25.88
C LEU A 335 7.10 -16.58 -25.36
N LYS A 336 6.74 -17.49 -26.27
CA LYS A 336 6.45 -18.88 -25.94
C LYS A 336 7.67 -19.59 -25.37
N TYR A 337 8.85 -19.40 -25.96
CA TYR A 337 10.11 -19.90 -25.41
C TYR A 337 10.30 -19.46 -23.95
N VAL A 338 10.08 -18.18 -23.65
CA VAL A 338 10.17 -17.65 -22.29
C VAL A 338 9.16 -18.32 -21.37
N ILE A 339 7.90 -18.44 -21.76
CA ILE A 339 6.83 -19.06 -20.95
C ILE A 339 7.15 -20.54 -20.67
N ASP A 340 7.55 -21.29 -21.70
CA ASP A 340 7.80 -22.73 -21.62
C ASP A 340 9.06 -23.03 -20.78
N LYS A 341 10.09 -22.19 -20.85
CA LYS A 341 11.37 -22.39 -20.15
C LYS A 341 11.44 -21.72 -18.79
N ALA A 342 10.64 -20.67 -18.52
CA ALA A 342 10.75 -19.84 -17.31
C ALA A 342 10.74 -20.62 -15.99
N HIS A 343 9.94 -21.69 -15.89
CA HIS A 343 9.90 -22.53 -14.69
C HIS A 343 11.21 -23.32 -14.51
N CYS A 344 11.66 -24.00 -15.57
CA CYS A 344 12.86 -24.83 -15.52
C CYS A 344 14.14 -23.99 -15.38
N PHE A 345 14.13 -22.79 -15.94
CA PHE A 345 15.27 -21.86 -15.93
C PHE A 345 15.27 -20.96 -14.68
N GLY A 346 14.39 -21.20 -13.69
CA GLY A 346 14.45 -20.55 -12.37
C GLY A 346 13.93 -19.11 -12.29
N GLY A 347 13.29 -18.58 -13.34
CA GLY A 347 12.96 -17.15 -13.45
C GLY A 347 11.67 -16.67 -12.78
N ILE A 348 10.85 -17.58 -12.27
CA ILE A 348 9.47 -17.28 -11.79
C ILE A 348 9.20 -17.69 -10.33
N GLY A 349 10.14 -18.36 -9.66
CA GLY A 349 9.89 -18.98 -8.35
C GLY A 349 10.09 -18.08 -7.13
N TRP A 350 10.78 -16.95 -7.27
CA TRP A 350 11.27 -16.14 -6.15
C TRP A 350 11.52 -14.67 -6.53
N ALA A 351 11.45 -13.79 -5.54
CA ALA A 351 11.79 -12.37 -5.69
C ALA A 351 13.31 -12.21 -5.70
N ILE A 352 13.86 -11.65 -6.79
CA ILE A 352 15.29 -11.47 -6.98
C ILE A 352 15.64 -10.00 -6.74
N THR A 353 16.57 -9.76 -5.83
CA THR A 353 16.94 -8.41 -5.35
C THR A 353 18.17 -7.83 -6.04
N GLU A 354 18.78 -8.61 -6.94
CA GLU A 354 19.98 -8.23 -7.69
C GLU A 354 19.68 -8.17 -9.19
N PHE A 355 20.28 -7.19 -9.85
CA PHE A 355 20.29 -7.08 -11.31
C PHE A 355 21.67 -6.62 -11.74
N SER A 356 22.38 -7.48 -12.46
CA SER A 356 23.79 -7.30 -12.77
C SER A 356 24.15 -7.94 -14.12
N TRP A 357 25.41 -7.79 -14.52
CA TRP A 357 25.96 -8.43 -15.72
C TRP A 357 25.94 -9.95 -15.66
N ASP A 358 25.78 -10.56 -14.48
CA ASP A 358 25.61 -12.02 -14.28
C ASP A 358 24.15 -12.41 -14.01
N VAL A 359 23.33 -11.54 -13.40
CA VAL A 359 21.95 -11.91 -12.99
C VAL A 359 20.89 -11.07 -13.71
N LYS A 360 20.11 -11.66 -14.63
CA LYS A 360 19.08 -10.96 -15.44
C LYS A 360 17.64 -11.09 -14.97
N TYR A 361 17.35 -12.02 -14.06
CA TYR A 361 15.97 -12.34 -13.69
C TYR A 361 15.12 -11.15 -13.23
N ALA A 362 15.69 -10.18 -12.50
CA ALA A 362 14.95 -8.98 -12.11
C ALA A 362 14.55 -8.12 -13.33
N GLY A 363 15.46 -7.95 -14.29
CA GLY A 363 15.17 -7.29 -15.57
C GLY A 363 14.12 -8.05 -16.37
N LEU A 364 14.24 -9.38 -16.45
CA LEU A 364 13.27 -10.28 -17.09
C LEU A 364 11.86 -10.08 -16.53
N GLN A 365 11.70 -10.11 -15.22
CA GLN A 365 10.42 -9.92 -14.54
C GLN A 365 9.82 -8.55 -14.84
N ILE A 366 10.64 -7.50 -14.89
CA ILE A 366 10.19 -6.16 -15.28
C ILE A 366 9.68 -6.15 -16.72
N ILE A 367 10.45 -6.65 -17.69
CA ILE A 367 10.03 -6.65 -19.10
C ILE A 367 8.78 -7.52 -19.30
N ALA A 368 8.74 -8.72 -18.71
CA ALA A 368 7.57 -9.60 -18.77
C ALA A 368 6.33 -8.94 -18.15
N SER A 369 6.49 -8.24 -17.02
CA SER A 369 5.39 -7.49 -16.42
C SER A 369 4.89 -6.35 -17.32
N LYS A 370 5.79 -5.68 -18.05
CA LYS A 370 5.41 -4.64 -19.02
C LYS A 370 4.65 -5.24 -20.20
N VAL A 371 5.10 -6.36 -20.75
CA VAL A 371 4.35 -7.09 -21.82
C VAL A 371 2.95 -7.48 -21.33
N LEU A 372 2.82 -7.93 -20.08
CA LEU A 372 1.52 -8.21 -19.46
C LEU A 372 0.68 -6.96 -19.22
N ILE A 373 1.29 -5.85 -18.80
CA ILE A 373 0.59 -4.58 -18.58
C ILE A 373 0.16 -3.97 -19.90
N ASP A 374 0.96 -4.05 -20.96
CA ASP A 374 0.62 -3.51 -22.28
C ASP A 374 -0.49 -4.37 -22.95
N SER A 375 -0.38 -5.70 -22.86
CA SER A 375 -1.44 -6.61 -23.32
C SER A 375 -2.73 -6.55 -22.48
N ASN A 376 -2.60 -6.28 -21.18
CA ASN A 376 -3.74 -5.96 -20.32
C ASN A 376 -4.19 -4.51 -20.47
N ALA A 377 -3.38 -3.56 -20.93
CA ALA A 377 -3.81 -2.19 -21.17
C ALA A 377 -4.74 -2.15 -22.38
N ASP A 378 -4.54 -3.01 -23.38
CA ASP A 378 -5.52 -3.21 -24.47
C ASP A 378 -6.77 -3.98 -24.01
N LYS A 379 -6.68 -4.87 -23.01
CA LYS A 379 -7.85 -5.58 -22.44
C LYS A 379 -8.56 -4.81 -21.31
N ASP A 380 -7.87 -3.92 -20.62
CA ASP A 380 -8.33 -3.06 -19.53
C ASP A 380 -8.75 -1.69 -20.09
N ALA A 381 -8.27 -1.26 -21.27
CA ALA A 381 -8.94 -0.25 -22.07
C ALA A 381 -10.32 -0.74 -22.53
N ALA A 382 -10.50 -2.05 -22.69
CA ALA A 382 -11.80 -2.67 -22.96
C ALA A 382 -12.63 -3.00 -21.68
N ASN A 383 -12.02 -3.02 -20.48
CA ASN A 383 -12.69 -3.42 -19.22
C ASN A 383 -12.59 -2.42 -18.05
N ASN A 384 -12.03 -1.23 -18.24
CA ASN A 384 -12.06 -0.18 -17.23
C ASN A 384 -13.51 0.26 -17.04
N GLY A 385 -14.09 -0.13 -15.91
CA GLY A 385 -15.44 0.25 -15.51
C GLY A 385 -15.64 1.75 -15.72
N GLU A 386 -16.44 2.07 -16.73
CA GLU A 386 -16.58 3.38 -17.37
C GLU A 386 -16.54 4.52 -16.34
N VAL A 387 -15.37 5.17 -16.23
CA VAL A 387 -15.29 6.46 -15.55
C VAL A 387 -16.01 7.46 -16.43
N VAL A 388 -16.90 8.25 -15.84
CA VAL A 388 -17.74 9.21 -16.57
C VAL A 388 -17.63 10.62 -15.99
N ASP A 389 -17.96 11.62 -16.79
CA ASP A 389 -18.18 12.99 -16.34
C ASP A 389 -19.51 13.10 -15.56
N PHE A 390 -19.81 14.30 -15.03
CA PHE A 390 -21.05 14.53 -14.28
C PHE A 390 -22.34 14.35 -15.10
N ARG A 391 -22.24 14.33 -16.44
CA ARG A 391 -23.34 14.12 -17.38
C ARG A 391 -23.45 12.67 -17.86
N GLY A 392 -22.55 11.79 -17.42
CA GLY A 392 -22.50 10.40 -17.83
C GLY A 392 -21.75 10.13 -19.14
N ASN A 393 -21.07 11.13 -19.70
CA ASN A 393 -20.23 10.97 -20.90
C ASN A 393 -18.83 10.45 -20.53
N PRO A 394 -18.07 9.90 -21.49
CA PRO A 394 -16.67 9.56 -21.29
C PRO A 394 -15.84 10.76 -20.81
N VAL A 395 -14.84 10.50 -19.98
CA VAL A 395 -14.00 11.52 -19.33
C VAL A 395 -13.10 12.23 -20.33
N ASP A 396 -13.10 13.57 -20.29
CA ASP A 396 -12.09 14.41 -20.93
C ASP A 396 -10.97 14.73 -19.92
N LYS A 397 -9.78 14.14 -20.13
CA LYS A 397 -8.61 14.30 -19.26
C LYS A 397 -8.14 15.75 -19.12
N THR A 398 -8.41 16.61 -20.11
CA THR A 398 -7.97 18.01 -20.09
C THR A 398 -8.84 18.91 -19.20
N ARG A 399 -10.09 18.50 -18.95
CA ARG A 399 -11.09 19.32 -18.24
C ARG A 399 -11.53 18.76 -16.90
N THR A 400 -11.44 17.45 -16.71
CA THR A 400 -11.99 16.75 -15.54
C THR A 400 -10.92 15.94 -14.81
N GLY A 401 -11.03 15.88 -13.49
CA GLY A 401 -10.08 15.22 -12.60
C GLY A 401 -8.83 16.05 -12.33
N GLY A 402 -7.75 15.36 -11.97
CA GLY A 402 -6.46 15.96 -11.62
C GLY A 402 -6.42 16.66 -10.26
N TRP A 403 -5.32 17.37 -10.02
CA TRP A 403 -5.00 17.91 -8.69
C TRP A 403 -5.99 18.96 -8.19
N PHE A 404 -6.54 19.77 -9.10
CA PHE A 404 -7.48 20.84 -8.72
C PHE A 404 -8.81 20.27 -8.21
N ALA A 405 -9.31 19.20 -8.84
CA ALA A 405 -10.46 18.44 -8.39
C ALA A 405 -10.16 17.74 -7.06
N ALA A 406 -9.06 16.98 -7.00
CA ALA A 406 -8.65 16.26 -5.79
C ALA A 406 -8.43 17.19 -4.58
N GLY A 407 -7.88 18.38 -4.79
CA GLY A 407 -7.66 19.40 -3.76
C GLY A 407 -8.94 19.90 -3.10
N ARG A 408 -10.05 19.97 -3.84
CA ARG A 408 -11.37 20.34 -3.27
C ARG A 408 -11.92 19.22 -2.38
N ILE A 409 -11.72 17.97 -2.78
CA ILE A 409 -12.11 16.79 -2.00
C ILE A 409 -11.30 16.74 -0.68
N LEU A 410 -10.01 17.09 -0.71
CA LEU A 410 -9.17 17.17 0.51
C LEU A 410 -9.75 18.11 1.58
N GLY A 411 -10.42 19.19 1.18
CA GLY A 411 -11.06 20.10 2.12
C GLY A 411 -12.16 19.43 2.96
N SER A 412 -12.89 18.49 2.37
CA SER A 412 -13.93 17.73 3.08
C SER A 412 -13.34 16.75 4.11
N GLU A 413 -12.23 16.09 3.79
CA GLU A 413 -11.52 15.24 4.75
C GLU A 413 -10.96 16.07 5.91
N LEU A 414 -10.30 17.20 5.61
CA LEU A 414 -9.73 18.07 6.64
C LEU A 414 -10.82 18.56 7.61
N SER A 415 -11.97 18.98 7.09
CA SER A 415 -13.08 19.45 7.91
C SER A 415 -13.72 18.33 8.74
N GLU A 416 -13.93 17.14 8.18
CA GLU A 416 -14.42 15.98 8.93
C GLU A 416 -13.52 15.67 10.12
N ARG A 417 -12.19 15.69 9.91
CA ARG A 417 -11.23 15.41 10.99
C ARG A 417 -11.28 16.44 12.09
N ILE A 418 -11.34 17.72 11.75
CA ILE A 418 -11.47 18.81 12.72
C ILE A 418 -12.75 18.63 13.55
N VAL A 419 -13.88 18.33 12.90
CA VAL A 419 -15.18 18.13 13.55
C VAL A 419 -15.16 16.92 14.48
N VAL A 420 -14.80 15.74 13.97
CA VAL A 420 -14.93 14.48 14.71
C VAL A 420 -13.91 14.42 15.85
N MET A 421 -12.65 14.82 15.61
CA MET A 421 -11.65 14.86 16.69
C MET A 421 -11.97 15.97 17.68
N GLY A 422 -12.32 17.16 17.22
CA GLY A 422 -12.64 18.29 18.09
C GLY A 422 -13.81 18.02 19.03
N ILE A 423 -14.82 17.27 18.57
CA ILE A 423 -15.94 16.86 19.42
C ILE A 423 -15.52 15.69 20.31
N SER A 424 -15.02 14.60 19.74
CA SER A 424 -14.84 13.33 20.49
C SER A 424 -13.87 13.44 21.66
N VAL A 425 -12.73 14.11 21.52
CA VAL A 425 -11.67 14.17 22.56
C VAL A 425 -12.07 14.99 23.79
N ASN A 426 -13.03 15.90 23.64
CA ASN A 426 -13.46 16.79 24.71
C ASN A 426 -14.97 16.68 25.02
N LEU A 427 -15.66 15.71 24.41
CA LEU A 427 -17.07 15.43 24.70
C LEU A 427 -17.25 14.89 26.12
N VAL A 428 -16.32 14.08 26.63
CA VAL A 428 -16.42 13.52 28.00
C VAL A 428 -16.48 14.64 29.05
N THR A 429 -15.71 15.72 28.85
CA THR A 429 -15.72 16.86 29.77
C THR A 429 -17.02 17.66 29.68
N TYR A 430 -17.69 17.69 28.52
CA TYR A 430 -19.01 18.30 28.34
C TYR A 430 -20.06 17.56 29.15
N LEU A 431 -20.08 16.25 28.98
CA LEU A 431 -21.07 15.37 29.60
C LEU A 431 -20.96 15.38 31.13
N VAL A 432 -19.73 15.37 31.67
CA VAL A 432 -19.49 15.41 33.11
C VAL A 432 -19.62 16.84 33.66
N GLY A 433 -19.04 17.83 32.98
CA GLY A 433 -18.95 19.21 33.49
C GLY A 433 -20.24 20.01 33.35
N ASP A 434 -20.85 19.99 32.17
CA ASP A 434 -21.99 20.88 31.85
C ASP A 434 -23.34 20.15 31.89
N LEU A 435 -23.37 18.83 31.65
CA LEU A 435 -24.60 18.02 31.72
C LEU A 435 -24.72 17.19 33.00
N HIS A 436 -23.71 17.28 33.88
CA HIS A 436 -23.65 16.65 35.19
C HIS A 436 -23.87 15.12 35.18
N LEU A 437 -23.52 14.45 34.07
CA LEU A 437 -23.62 12.99 33.98
C LEU A 437 -22.47 12.32 34.74
N SER A 438 -22.74 11.14 35.28
CA SER A 438 -21.69 10.31 35.89
C SER A 438 -20.62 9.92 34.86
N SER A 439 -19.37 9.83 35.30
CA SER A 439 -18.21 9.48 34.48
C SER A 439 -18.39 8.20 33.64
N SER A 440 -19.01 7.16 34.22
CA SER A 440 -19.31 5.91 33.51
C SER A 440 -20.32 6.12 32.36
N LYS A 441 -21.46 6.79 32.62
CA LYS A 441 -22.43 7.20 31.57
C LYS A 441 -21.75 8.04 30.48
N SER A 442 -20.90 8.99 30.86
CA SER A 442 -20.21 9.87 29.92
C SER A 442 -19.21 9.12 29.04
N ALA A 443 -18.39 8.23 29.61
CA ALA A 443 -17.46 7.39 28.86
C ALA A 443 -18.20 6.47 27.87
N ASN A 444 -19.34 5.90 28.29
CA ASN A 444 -20.20 5.09 27.42
C ASN A 444 -20.80 5.91 26.27
N CYS A 445 -21.26 7.13 26.52
CA CYS A 445 -21.81 8.00 25.49
C CYS A 445 -20.76 8.33 24.41
N VAL A 446 -19.54 8.73 24.82
CA VAL A 446 -18.43 9.00 23.88
C VAL A 446 -18.04 7.75 23.10
N SER A 447 -17.91 6.61 23.79
CA SER A 447 -17.56 5.34 23.15
C SER A 447 -18.63 4.89 22.17
N ASN A 448 -19.91 4.97 22.53
CA ASN A 448 -21.03 4.63 21.64
C ASN A 448 -21.11 5.58 20.45
N PHE A 449 -20.86 6.88 20.63
CA PHE A 449 -20.79 7.83 19.53
C PHE A 449 -19.69 7.45 18.52
N MET A 450 -18.47 7.20 18.99
CA MET A 450 -17.35 6.79 18.13
C MET A 450 -17.55 5.41 17.51
N GLY A 451 -18.09 4.46 18.27
CA GLY A 451 -18.44 3.12 17.79
C GLY A 451 -19.47 3.19 16.66
N SER A 452 -20.53 3.97 16.85
CA SER A 452 -21.57 4.18 15.84
C SER A 452 -21.05 4.91 14.60
N LEU A 453 -20.20 5.92 14.75
CA LEU A 453 -19.61 6.63 13.61
C LEU A 453 -18.84 5.68 12.70
N ASN A 454 -17.99 4.82 13.28
CA ASN A 454 -17.21 3.86 12.50
C ASN A 454 -18.09 2.74 11.91
N LEU A 455 -19.14 2.30 12.62
CA LEU A 455 -20.12 1.32 12.08
C LEU A 455 -20.89 1.89 10.89
N LEU A 456 -21.37 3.13 11.00
CA LEU A 456 -22.09 3.82 9.94
C LEU A 456 -21.18 4.14 8.75
N GLY A 457 -19.86 4.19 8.95
CA GLY A 457 -18.89 4.21 7.86
C GLY A 457 -18.94 2.97 6.98
N LEU A 458 -19.05 1.78 7.56
CA LEU A 458 -19.25 0.53 6.81
C LEU A 458 -20.54 0.60 5.97
N LEU A 459 -21.63 1.09 6.56
CA LEU A 459 -22.90 1.30 5.85
C LEU A 459 -22.76 2.31 4.70
N GLY A 460 -22.05 3.42 4.93
CA GLY A 460 -21.76 4.42 3.89
C GLY A 460 -20.98 3.84 2.71
N GLY A 461 -19.98 2.99 2.97
CA GLY A 461 -19.25 2.29 1.90
C GLY A 461 -20.15 1.33 1.12
N PHE A 462 -20.98 0.55 1.84
CA PHE A 462 -21.96 -0.34 1.22
C PHE A 462 -22.94 0.41 0.29
N LEU A 463 -23.50 1.54 0.74
CA LEU A 463 -24.45 2.32 -0.06
C LEU A 463 -23.81 2.94 -1.30
N ALA A 464 -22.55 3.37 -1.20
CA ALA A 464 -21.79 3.91 -2.32
C ALA A 464 -21.54 2.84 -3.40
N ASP A 465 -21.09 1.66 -2.99
CA ASP A 465 -20.79 0.56 -3.91
C ASP A 465 -22.05 -0.10 -4.48
N ALA A 466 -23.16 -0.14 -3.72
CA ALA A 466 -24.39 -0.81 -4.12
C ALA A 466 -25.27 0.03 -5.05
N LYS A 467 -25.38 1.35 -4.84
CA LYS A 467 -26.36 2.17 -5.59
C LYS A 467 -25.99 3.63 -5.79
N LEU A 468 -25.51 4.33 -4.74
CA LEU A 468 -25.41 5.79 -4.77
C LEU A 468 -24.18 6.31 -5.52
N GLY A 469 -23.11 5.52 -5.59
CA GLY A 469 -21.80 5.99 -6.01
C GLY A 469 -21.10 6.80 -4.91
N ARG A 470 -19.78 6.94 -5.04
CA ARG A 470 -18.91 7.55 -4.02
C ARG A 470 -19.20 9.04 -3.82
N TYR A 471 -19.32 9.81 -4.91
CA TYR A 471 -19.59 11.25 -4.84
C TYR A 471 -20.87 11.57 -4.09
N LEU A 472 -22.00 10.98 -4.51
CA LEU A 472 -23.31 11.28 -3.95
C LEU A 472 -23.35 10.88 -2.47
N THR A 473 -22.71 9.77 -2.12
CA THR A 473 -22.58 9.34 -0.72
C THR A 473 -21.80 10.36 0.11
N VAL A 474 -20.65 10.86 -0.36
CA VAL A 474 -19.87 11.89 0.34
C VAL A 474 -20.68 13.19 0.47
N ALA A 475 -21.35 13.65 -0.59
CA ALA A 475 -22.11 14.89 -0.57
C ALA A 475 -23.32 14.85 0.39
N ILE A 476 -24.10 13.76 0.35
CA ILE A 476 -25.22 13.54 1.29
C ILE A 476 -24.69 13.45 2.72
N SER A 477 -23.62 12.68 2.94
CA SER A 477 -23.05 12.47 4.27
C SER A 477 -22.47 13.75 4.86
N ALA A 478 -21.81 14.58 4.04
CA ALA A 478 -21.33 15.91 4.44
C ALA A 478 -22.48 16.86 4.81
N SER A 479 -23.59 16.80 4.07
CA SER A 479 -24.81 17.58 4.39
C SER A 479 -25.43 17.15 5.73
N ILE A 480 -25.55 15.83 5.95
CA ILE A 480 -26.03 15.27 7.23
C ILE A 480 -25.09 15.65 8.37
N CYS A 481 -23.77 15.58 8.16
CA CYS A 481 -22.78 15.98 9.17
C CYS A 481 -22.91 17.46 9.52
N ALA A 482 -23.02 18.34 8.52
CA ALA A 482 -23.20 19.78 8.74
C ALA A 482 -24.45 20.07 9.59
N LEU A 483 -25.57 19.41 9.30
CA LEU A 483 -26.79 19.51 10.09
C LEU A 483 -26.59 19.03 11.53
N GLY A 484 -25.95 17.87 11.72
CA GLY A 484 -25.68 17.32 13.05
C GLY A 484 -24.81 18.24 13.93
N VAL A 485 -23.73 18.81 13.37
CA VAL A 485 -22.86 19.74 14.11
C VAL A 485 -23.57 21.06 14.38
N THR A 486 -24.45 21.51 13.49
CA THR A 486 -25.30 22.69 13.71
C THR A 486 -26.27 22.45 14.87
N PHE A 487 -26.92 21.29 14.94
CA PHE A 487 -27.76 20.93 16.08
C PHE A 487 -26.96 20.87 17.38
N LEU A 488 -25.77 20.26 17.37
CA LEU A 488 -24.89 20.24 18.55
C LEU A 488 -24.56 21.67 19.00
N THR A 489 -24.20 22.55 18.07
CA THR A 489 -23.91 23.97 18.35
C THR A 489 -25.10 24.66 19.00
N LEU A 490 -26.31 24.48 18.46
CA LEU A 490 -27.54 25.05 19.02
C LEU A 490 -27.82 24.52 20.43
N THR A 491 -27.71 23.20 20.66
CA THR A 491 -27.89 22.62 22.00
C THR A 491 -26.89 23.16 23.02
N THR A 492 -25.70 23.54 22.58
CA THR A 492 -24.67 24.14 23.44
C THR A 492 -24.76 25.65 23.59
N SER A 493 -25.48 26.36 22.72
CA SER A 493 -25.58 27.82 22.80
C SER A 493 -26.87 28.27 23.51
N LEU A 494 -27.92 27.44 23.52
CA LEU A 494 -29.20 27.75 24.14
C LEU A 494 -29.19 27.40 25.64
N HIS A 495 -29.42 28.40 26.48
CA HIS A 495 -29.48 28.24 27.94
C HIS A 495 -30.58 27.26 28.39
N SER A 496 -31.72 27.21 27.68
CA SER A 496 -32.82 26.27 27.96
C SER A 496 -32.43 24.79 27.74
N MET A 497 -31.41 24.54 26.92
CA MET A 497 -30.96 23.20 26.55
C MET A 497 -29.87 22.65 27.47
N ARG A 498 -29.57 23.34 28.57
CA ARG A 498 -28.57 22.93 29.56
C ARG A 498 -29.17 22.93 30.97
N PRO A 499 -28.70 22.06 31.88
CA PRO A 499 -29.05 22.17 33.29
C PRO A 499 -28.46 23.46 33.88
N PRO A 500 -29.01 23.96 35.00
CA PRO A 500 -28.51 25.17 35.64
C PRO A 500 -27.05 24.99 36.10
N PRO A 501 -26.21 26.03 35.99
CA PRO A 501 -24.79 25.94 36.35
C PRO A 501 -24.61 25.61 37.83
N CYS A 502 -23.68 24.70 38.12
CA CYS A 502 -23.34 24.23 39.46
C CYS A 502 -21.93 24.69 39.85
N SER A 503 -21.71 25.05 41.12
CA SER A 503 -20.43 25.62 41.59
C SER A 503 -19.25 24.63 41.56
N ASP A 504 -19.52 23.34 41.85
CA ASP A 504 -18.56 22.25 41.64
C ASP A 504 -19.31 20.97 41.19
N PRO A 505 -19.52 20.80 39.85
CA PRO A 505 -20.22 19.67 39.25
C PRO A 505 -19.75 18.28 39.68
N ARG A 506 -18.53 18.20 40.23
CA ARG A 506 -17.82 16.94 40.49
C ARG A 506 -17.67 16.62 41.97
N LYS A 507 -18.01 17.57 42.86
CA LYS A 507 -18.01 17.38 44.32
C LYS A 507 -19.41 17.44 44.95
N GLN A 508 -20.36 18.14 44.33
CA GLN A 508 -21.73 18.30 44.83
C GLN A 508 -22.75 17.52 43.98
N GLN A 509 -23.89 17.16 44.58
CA GLN A 509 -25.03 16.59 43.86
C GLN A 509 -25.72 17.70 43.04
N CYS A 510 -25.32 17.84 41.78
CA CYS A 510 -25.96 18.75 40.83
C CYS A 510 -27.10 18.04 40.10
N ILE A 511 -28.05 18.82 39.57
CA ILE A 511 -29.19 18.29 38.81
C ILE A 511 -28.65 17.75 37.47
N GLU A 512 -28.82 16.44 37.23
CA GLU A 512 -28.50 15.81 35.94
C GLU A 512 -29.36 16.41 34.82
N ALA A 513 -28.84 16.44 33.59
CA ALA A 513 -29.58 16.92 32.43
C ALA A 513 -30.92 16.20 32.24
N SER A 514 -31.95 16.94 31.82
CA SER A 514 -33.29 16.37 31.62
C SER A 514 -33.33 15.43 30.41
N SER A 515 -34.32 14.52 30.39
CA SER A 515 -34.48 13.56 29.28
C SER A 515 -34.60 14.24 27.91
N GLY A 516 -35.24 15.42 27.84
CA GLY A 516 -35.35 16.19 26.59
C GLY A 516 -34.01 16.79 26.14
N GLN A 517 -33.20 17.31 27.07
CA GLN A 517 -31.87 17.84 26.79
C GLN A 517 -30.93 16.73 26.28
N LEU A 518 -30.98 15.56 26.91
CA LEU A 518 -30.24 14.36 26.48
C LEU A 518 -30.70 13.84 25.12
N ALA A 519 -32.01 13.82 24.85
CA ALA A 519 -32.53 13.39 23.56
C ALA A 519 -32.00 14.24 22.40
N MET A 520 -32.00 15.56 22.54
CA MET A 520 -31.46 16.47 21.53
C MET A 520 -29.95 16.34 21.34
N LEU A 521 -29.21 16.08 22.41
CA LEU A 521 -27.79 15.75 22.32
C LEU A 521 -27.56 14.47 21.51
N TYR A 522 -28.28 13.39 21.82
CA TYR A 522 -28.14 12.12 21.09
C TYR A 522 -28.54 12.24 19.62
N ILE A 523 -29.61 12.97 19.31
CA ILE A 523 -30.00 13.28 17.92
C ILE A 523 -28.83 13.97 17.22
N SER A 524 -28.23 14.99 17.85
CA SER A 524 -27.09 15.72 17.28
C SER A 524 -25.89 14.79 17.05
N LEU A 525 -25.47 14.04 18.09
CA LEU A 525 -24.31 13.15 18.02
C LEU A 525 -24.49 12.02 17.00
N TYR A 526 -25.64 11.36 16.95
CA TYR A 526 -25.86 10.27 15.99
C TYR A 526 -26.09 10.77 14.56
N THR A 527 -26.60 11.99 14.39
CA THR A 527 -26.61 12.64 13.06
C THR A 527 -25.19 12.92 12.59
N ILE A 528 -24.30 13.41 13.47
CA ILE A 528 -22.87 13.58 13.17
C ILE A 528 -22.22 12.22 12.86
N ALA A 529 -22.53 11.18 13.64
CA ALA A 529 -21.98 9.84 13.42
C ALA A 529 -22.38 9.28 12.04
N LEU A 530 -23.62 9.48 11.62
CA LEU A 530 -24.13 9.07 10.31
C LEU A 530 -23.40 9.82 9.18
N GLY A 531 -23.27 11.14 9.29
CA GLY A 531 -22.59 11.96 8.29
C GLY A 531 -21.07 11.71 8.23
N GLY A 532 -20.38 11.77 9.38
CA GLY A 532 -18.93 11.55 9.46
C GLY A 532 -18.53 10.15 9.00
N GLY A 533 -19.31 9.12 9.37
CA GLY A 533 -19.09 7.75 8.91
C GLY A 533 -19.12 7.64 7.38
N GLY A 534 -20.17 8.17 6.74
CA GLY A 534 -20.33 8.08 5.28
C GLY A 534 -19.28 8.86 4.48
N ILE A 535 -18.77 9.99 5.01
CA ILE A 535 -17.63 10.71 4.43
C ILE A 535 -16.38 9.84 4.51
N LYS A 536 -16.04 9.35 5.71
CA LYS A 536 -14.79 8.63 6.00
C LYS A 536 -14.59 7.39 5.14
N SER A 537 -15.66 6.67 4.81
CA SER A 537 -15.56 5.45 3.99
C SER A 537 -15.40 5.69 2.50
N ASN A 538 -15.71 6.89 1.99
CA ASN A 538 -15.82 7.15 0.54
C ASN A 538 -14.91 8.27 0.03
N VAL A 539 -14.52 9.23 0.87
CA VAL A 539 -13.77 10.43 0.45
C VAL A 539 -12.37 10.12 -0.09
N SER A 540 -11.67 9.15 0.49
CA SER A 540 -10.34 8.72 0.01
C SER A 540 -10.43 8.05 -1.36
N GLY A 541 -11.38 7.13 -1.53
CA GLY A 541 -11.66 6.48 -2.81
C GLY A 541 -12.10 7.47 -3.89
N PHE A 542 -12.99 8.41 -3.54
CA PHE A 542 -13.41 9.45 -4.47
C PHE A 542 -12.27 10.40 -4.87
N GLY A 543 -11.36 10.69 -3.94
CA GLY A 543 -10.14 11.44 -4.21
C GLY A 543 -9.19 10.73 -5.19
N SER A 544 -8.97 9.42 -5.01
CA SER A 544 -8.15 8.64 -5.94
C SER A 544 -8.78 8.50 -7.33
N ASP A 545 -10.12 8.48 -7.42
CA ASP A 545 -10.83 8.38 -8.69
C ASP A 545 -10.61 9.60 -9.61
N GLN A 546 -9.99 10.66 -9.11
CA GLN A 546 -9.64 11.84 -9.90
C GLN A 546 -8.37 11.66 -10.74
N PHE A 547 -7.65 10.56 -10.55
CA PHE A 547 -6.42 10.21 -11.27
C PHE A 547 -6.61 8.89 -12.01
N ASP A 548 -6.08 8.81 -13.23
CA ASP A 548 -6.05 7.62 -14.06
C ASP A 548 -4.79 6.81 -13.78
N ASN A 549 -4.97 5.53 -13.42
CA ASN A 549 -3.87 4.63 -13.10
C ASN A 549 -3.11 4.16 -14.35
N SER A 550 -3.72 4.26 -15.54
CA SER A 550 -3.07 3.88 -16.80
C SER A 550 -2.11 4.95 -17.32
N ASP A 551 -2.17 6.18 -16.79
CA ASP A 551 -1.24 7.26 -17.13
C ASP A 551 -0.15 7.39 -16.05
N PRO A 552 1.13 7.10 -16.37
CA PRO A 552 2.23 7.21 -15.41
C PRO A 552 2.38 8.59 -14.75
N LYS A 553 1.93 9.67 -15.40
CA LYS A 553 1.95 11.03 -14.83
C LYS A 553 0.85 11.19 -13.77
N GLU A 554 -0.37 10.74 -14.07
CA GLU A 554 -1.48 10.82 -13.11
C GLU A 554 -1.32 9.81 -11.97
N GLU A 555 -0.72 8.64 -12.20
CA GLU A 555 -0.38 7.67 -11.16
C GLU A 555 0.58 8.27 -10.11
N LYS A 556 1.66 8.93 -10.55
CA LYS A 556 2.57 9.64 -9.64
C LYS A 556 1.85 10.76 -8.86
N ALA A 557 0.95 11.48 -9.53
CA ALA A 557 0.14 12.53 -8.88
C ALA A 557 -0.84 11.95 -7.85
N MET A 558 -1.40 10.76 -8.09
CA MET A 558 -2.24 10.03 -7.14
C MET A 558 -1.46 9.63 -5.88
N VAL A 559 -0.24 9.10 -6.02
CA VAL A 559 0.61 8.77 -4.87
C VAL A 559 0.91 10.04 -4.05
N TYR A 560 1.21 11.16 -4.72
CA TYR A 560 1.39 12.45 -4.07
C TYR A 560 0.11 12.95 -3.35
N PHE A 561 -1.08 12.69 -3.93
CA PHE A 561 -2.36 12.98 -3.29
C PHE A 561 -2.52 12.27 -1.96
N PHE A 562 -2.21 10.97 -1.88
CA PHE A 562 -2.33 10.22 -0.63
C PHE A 562 -1.36 10.72 0.45
N ASN A 563 -0.14 11.14 0.07
CA ASN A 563 0.79 11.78 1.00
C ASN A 563 0.21 13.08 1.56
N ARG A 564 -0.42 13.91 0.71
CA ARG A 564 -1.06 15.16 1.15
C ARG A 564 -2.34 14.91 1.97
N PHE A 565 -3.09 13.88 1.63
CA PHE A 565 -4.27 13.43 2.38
C PHE A 565 -3.90 13.10 3.82
N TYR A 566 -2.85 12.30 4.02
CA TYR A 566 -2.36 11.95 5.36
C TYR A 566 -1.86 13.18 6.14
N PHE A 567 -1.16 14.10 5.46
CA PHE A 567 -0.74 15.37 6.06
C PHE A 567 -1.93 16.21 6.56
N CYS A 568 -3.01 16.32 5.76
CA CYS A 568 -4.23 17.03 6.15
C CYS A 568 -4.90 16.39 7.38
N ILE A 569 -4.99 15.06 7.44
CA ILE A 569 -5.53 14.35 8.62
C ILE A 569 -4.73 14.70 9.88
N SER A 570 -3.40 14.67 9.76
CA SER A 570 -2.47 14.93 10.85
C SER A 570 -2.61 16.37 11.37
N MET A 571 -2.62 17.34 10.45
CA MET A 571 -2.79 18.75 10.76
C MET A 571 -4.16 19.05 11.38
N GLY A 572 -5.24 18.50 10.82
CA GLY A 572 -6.60 18.67 11.33
C GLY A 572 -6.76 18.13 12.74
N SER A 573 -6.15 16.97 13.03
CA SER A 573 -6.19 16.35 14.36
C SER A 573 -5.42 17.18 15.39
N LEU A 574 -4.21 17.65 15.06
CA LEU A 574 -3.41 18.51 15.95
C LEU A 574 -4.12 19.85 16.23
N PHE A 575 -4.69 20.48 15.20
CA PHE A 575 -5.47 21.71 15.37
C PHE A 575 -6.68 21.49 16.27
N ALA A 576 -7.39 20.38 16.08
CA ALA A 576 -8.55 20.03 16.89
C ALA A 576 -8.20 19.85 18.37
N VAL A 577 -7.20 19.03 18.70
CA VAL A 577 -6.86 18.72 20.10
C VAL A 577 -6.20 19.90 20.84
N THR A 578 -5.69 20.90 20.13
CA THR A 578 -5.04 22.07 20.74
C THR A 578 -5.95 23.30 20.71
N VAL A 579 -6.06 23.97 19.56
CA VAL A 579 -6.76 25.25 19.41
C VAL A 579 -8.25 25.10 19.62
N LEU A 580 -8.87 24.08 19.02
CA LEU A 580 -10.32 23.92 19.09
C LEU A 580 -10.78 23.53 20.50
N VAL A 581 -10.07 22.60 21.15
CA VAL A 581 -10.31 22.26 22.57
C VAL A 581 -10.10 23.49 23.47
N TYR A 582 -9.06 24.29 23.24
CA TYR A 582 -8.84 25.52 23.99
C TYR A 582 -10.02 26.49 23.90
N ILE A 583 -10.57 26.67 22.70
CA ILE A 583 -11.76 27.50 22.49
C ILE A 583 -12.98 26.91 23.22
N GLN A 584 -13.18 25.59 23.14
CA GLN A 584 -14.30 24.92 23.80
C GLN A 584 -14.27 25.10 25.33
N ASP A 585 -13.10 24.97 25.95
CA ASP A 585 -12.94 25.00 27.40
C ASP A 585 -12.83 26.44 27.96
N ASN A 586 -12.14 27.36 27.27
CA ASN A 586 -11.87 28.72 27.80
C ASN A 586 -12.79 29.82 27.26
N VAL A 587 -13.26 29.71 26.01
CA VAL A 587 -14.16 30.71 25.39
C VAL A 587 -15.61 30.26 25.52
N GLY A 588 -15.85 28.97 25.32
CA GLY A 588 -17.14 28.31 25.47
C GLY A 588 -17.43 27.34 24.34
N ARG A 589 -18.13 26.25 24.69
CA ARG A 589 -18.41 25.15 23.74
C ARG A 589 -19.23 25.55 22.52
N GLY A 590 -20.12 26.54 22.65
CA GLY A 590 -20.90 27.05 21.51
C GLY A 590 -20.02 27.61 20.40
N TRP A 591 -18.93 28.31 20.75
CA TRP A 591 -17.95 28.81 19.77
C TRP A 591 -17.13 27.68 19.15
N GLY A 592 -16.66 26.72 19.96
CA GLY A 592 -15.88 25.59 19.45
C GLY A 592 -16.66 24.71 18.47
N TYR A 593 -17.89 24.33 18.82
CA TYR A 593 -18.75 23.56 17.92
C TYR A 593 -19.27 24.41 16.75
N GLY A 594 -19.47 25.72 16.94
CA GLY A 594 -19.84 26.65 15.87
C GLY A 594 -18.76 26.79 14.79
N ILE A 595 -17.48 26.87 15.19
CA ILE A 595 -16.35 26.82 14.24
C ILE A 595 -16.37 25.50 13.47
N SER A 596 -16.62 24.39 14.16
CA SER A 596 -16.72 23.07 13.54
C SER A 596 -17.87 23.03 12.50
N ALA A 597 -19.03 23.57 12.82
CA ALA A 597 -20.17 23.69 11.89
C ALA A 597 -19.83 24.55 10.67
N GLY A 598 -19.21 25.72 10.89
CA GLY A 598 -18.80 26.63 9.82
C GLY A 598 -17.80 25.98 8.86
N THR A 599 -16.79 25.28 9.39
CA THR A 599 -15.80 24.57 8.54
C THR A 599 -16.46 23.50 7.67
N MET A 600 -17.41 22.73 8.22
CA MET A 600 -18.11 21.68 7.48
C MET A 600 -19.02 22.24 6.38
N ILE A 601 -19.73 23.35 6.65
CA ILE A 601 -20.56 24.02 5.64
C ILE A 601 -19.69 24.59 4.50
N ILE A 602 -18.54 25.19 4.83
CA ILE A 602 -17.59 25.68 3.83
C ILE A 602 -17.06 24.52 2.99
N ALA A 603 -16.65 23.42 3.62
CA ALA A 603 -16.14 22.25 2.93
C ALA A 603 -17.19 21.62 2.00
N LEU A 604 -18.45 21.53 2.43
CA LEU A 604 -19.57 21.07 1.61
C LEU A 604 -19.77 21.99 0.40
N THR A 605 -19.73 23.30 0.59
CA THR A 605 -19.88 24.28 -0.50
C THR A 605 -18.76 24.14 -1.54
N VAL A 606 -17.52 23.96 -1.07
CA VAL A 606 -16.35 23.72 -1.93
C VAL A 606 -16.50 22.40 -2.70
N LEU A 607 -16.92 21.33 -2.02
CA LEU A 607 -17.17 20.03 -2.65
C LEU A 607 -18.21 20.15 -3.77
N LEU A 608 -19.39 20.71 -3.48
CA LEU A 608 -20.49 20.86 -4.44
C LEU A 608 -20.12 21.79 -5.61
N SER A 609 -19.37 22.88 -5.36
CA SER A 609 -18.90 23.77 -6.43
C SER A 609 -17.95 23.08 -7.43
N GLY A 610 -17.31 21.98 -7.03
CA GLY A 610 -16.44 21.18 -7.89
C GLY A 610 -17.14 20.10 -8.72
N THR A 611 -18.47 19.90 -8.56
CA THR A 611 -19.26 18.87 -9.28
C THR A 611 -18.90 18.71 -10.77
N PRO A 612 -18.83 19.79 -11.59
CA PRO A 612 -18.56 19.63 -13.02
C PRO A 612 -17.10 19.25 -13.34
N LEU A 613 -16.21 19.29 -12.36
CA LEU A 613 -14.77 19.02 -12.52
C LEU A 613 -14.39 17.61 -12.10
N TYR A 614 -15.25 16.88 -11.39
CA TYR A 614 -14.93 15.54 -10.88
C TYR A 614 -15.10 14.45 -11.94
N ARG A 615 -14.34 13.38 -11.76
CA ARG A 615 -14.51 12.09 -12.42
C ARG A 615 -15.33 11.14 -11.54
N TYR A 616 -16.25 10.39 -12.14
CA TYR A 616 -17.20 9.54 -11.43
C TYR A 616 -17.03 8.07 -11.86
N LYS A 617 -16.88 7.17 -10.90
CA LYS A 617 -16.94 5.72 -11.15
C LYS A 617 -18.36 5.19 -10.95
N LYS A 618 -18.81 4.34 -11.87
CA LYS A 618 -20.10 3.65 -11.75
C LYS A 618 -20.04 2.61 -10.60
N PRO A 619 -21.10 2.46 -9.79
CA PRO A 619 -21.15 1.45 -8.74
C PRO A 619 -21.06 0.03 -9.34
N GLN A 620 -20.14 -0.80 -8.84
CA GLN A 620 -19.92 -2.18 -9.32
C GLN A 620 -20.57 -3.25 -8.43
N GLY A 621 -21.41 -2.84 -7.48
CA GLY A 621 -22.01 -3.71 -6.46
C GLY A 621 -21.13 -3.90 -5.23
N SER A 622 -21.74 -4.25 -4.09
CA SER A 622 -21.00 -4.41 -2.83
C SER A 622 -20.50 -5.85 -2.61
N PRO A 623 -19.23 -6.03 -2.22
CA PRO A 623 -18.71 -7.32 -1.77
C PRO A 623 -19.51 -7.96 -0.63
N LEU A 624 -20.10 -7.16 0.26
CA LEU A 624 -20.92 -7.66 1.38
C LEU A 624 -22.17 -8.40 0.91
N THR A 625 -22.75 -8.00 -0.23
CA THR A 625 -23.89 -8.71 -0.84
C THR A 625 -23.48 -10.11 -1.27
N ILE A 626 -22.25 -10.29 -1.77
CA ILE A 626 -21.71 -11.60 -2.16
C ILE A 626 -21.53 -12.48 -0.91
N VAL A 627 -20.91 -11.96 0.15
CA VAL A 627 -20.74 -12.67 1.43
C VAL A 627 -22.08 -13.15 1.97
N TYR A 628 -23.05 -12.24 2.07
CA TYR A 628 -24.38 -12.56 2.58
C TYR A 628 -25.06 -13.65 1.75
N ARG A 629 -25.05 -13.50 0.42
CA ARG A 629 -25.70 -14.42 -0.52
C ARG A 629 -25.09 -15.82 -0.47
N VAL A 630 -23.77 -15.92 -0.48
CA VAL A 630 -23.06 -17.22 -0.39
C VAL A 630 -23.35 -17.92 0.94
N ILE A 631 -23.27 -17.21 2.06
CA ILE A 631 -23.58 -17.79 3.38
C ILE A 631 -25.04 -18.23 3.45
N PHE A 632 -25.96 -17.41 2.97
CA PHE A 632 -27.39 -17.73 2.92
C PHE A 632 -27.67 -18.99 2.09
N LEU A 633 -27.08 -19.09 0.90
CA LEU A 633 -27.24 -20.26 0.03
C LEU A 633 -26.61 -21.52 0.63
N ALA A 634 -25.43 -21.41 1.25
CA ALA A 634 -24.80 -22.53 1.95
C ALA A 634 -25.68 -23.05 3.10
N LEU A 635 -26.31 -22.16 3.86
CA LEU A 635 -27.24 -22.52 4.93
C LEU A 635 -28.54 -23.13 4.41
N LYS A 636 -29.08 -22.60 3.30
CA LYS A 636 -30.29 -23.14 2.64
C LYS A 636 -30.04 -24.53 2.10
N LYS A 637 -28.87 -24.77 1.49
CA LYS A 637 -28.45 -26.05 0.89
C LYS A 637 -27.76 -26.98 1.89
N ARG A 638 -27.83 -26.70 3.21
CA ARG A 638 -27.10 -27.47 4.25
C ARG A 638 -27.44 -28.95 4.30
N SER A 639 -28.66 -29.33 3.91
CA SER A 639 -29.13 -30.73 3.93
C SER A 639 -28.67 -31.54 2.71
N LEU A 640 -28.12 -30.90 1.67
CA LEU A 640 -27.63 -31.58 0.49
C LEU A 640 -26.23 -32.19 0.74
N PRO A 641 -25.94 -33.40 0.22
CA PRO A 641 -24.60 -33.96 0.24
C PRO A 641 -23.66 -33.17 -0.67
N LEU A 642 -22.39 -33.06 -0.30
CA LEU A 642 -21.37 -32.47 -1.16
C LEU A 642 -21.05 -33.44 -2.31
N PRO A 643 -20.93 -32.95 -3.56
CA PRO A 643 -20.58 -33.80 -4.70
C PRO A 643 -19.21 -34.45 -4.52
N SER A 644 -19.06 -35.68 -5.03
CA SER A 644 -17.84 -36.49 -4.88
C SER A 644 -16.63 -35.95 -5.66
N LYS A 645 -16.89 -35.12 -6.69
CA LYS A 645 -15.86 -34.44 -7.48
C LYS A 645 -16.12 -32.93 -7.49
N PRO A 646 -15.10 -32.09 -7.21
CA PRO A 646 -15.23 -30.61 -7.17
C PRO A 646 -15.69 -29.99 -8.49
N ASN A 647 -15.42 -30.67 -9.62
CA ASN A 647 -15.79 -30.21 -10.96
C ASN A 647 -17.30 -30.18 -11.25
N MET A 648 -18.14 -30.72 -10.37
CA MET A 648 -19.61 -30.64 -10.47
C MET A 648 -20.19 -29.37 -9.82
N LEU A 649 -19.34 -28.51 -9.25
CA LEU A 649 -19.76 -27.22 -8.68
C LEU A 649 -19.87 -26.15 -9.76
N ASN A 650 -20.81 -25.21 -9.58
CA ASN A 650 -21.08 -24.18 -10.56
C ASN A 650 -19.86 -23.27 -10.82
N GLY A 651 -19.39 -23.20 -12.07
CA GLY A 651 -18.28 -22.36 -12.46
C GLY A 651 -16.89 -22.83 -12.01
N PHE A 652 -16.71 -24.13 -11.70
CA PHE A 652 -15.42 -24.69 -11.28
C PHE A 652 -14.30 -24.46 -12.30
N TYR A 653 -14.53 -24.78 -13.59
CA TYR A 653 -13.52 -24.60 -14.65
C TYR A 653 -13.21 -23.13 -14.95
N ASN A 654 -14.12 -22.21 -14.61
CA ASN A 654 -13.95 -20.77 -14.78
C ASN A 654 -13.40 -20.09 -13.52
N SER A 655 -12.99 -20.86 -12.51
CA SER A 655 -12.56 -20.29 -11.26
C SER A 655 -11.17 -19.68 -11.34
N LYS A 656 -11.06 -18.40 -10.98
CA LYS A 656 -9.77 -17.68 -10.89
C LYS A 656 -9.05 -17.93 -9.57
N VAL A 657 -9.72 -18.53 -8.58
CA VAL A 657 -9.22 -18.70 -7.20
C VAL A 657 -9.03 -20.20 -6.91
N PRO A 658 -7.88 -20.64 -6.38
CA PRO A 658 -7.63 -22.05 -6.10
C PRO A 658 -8.61 -22.60 -5.06
N HIS A 659 -9.15 -23.78 -5.35
CA HIS A 659 -10.10 -24.46 -4.48
C HIS A 659 -9.43 -24.92 -3.18
N THR A 660 -10.02 -24.60 -2.02
CA THR A 660 -9.51 -25.00 -0.70
C THR A 660 -10.47 -25.94 0.03
N GLU A 661 -9.96 -27.03 0.60
CA GLU A 661 -10.71 -27.97 1.47
C GLU A 661 -11.14 -27.39 2.84
N LYS A 662 -10.74 -26.17 3.19
CA LYS A 662 -11.12 -25.51 4.46
C LYS A 662 -12.50 -24.87 4.29
N PHE A 663 -13.36 -25.01 5.32
CA PHE A 663 -14.75 -24.52 5.32
C PHE A 663 -15.66 -25.14 4.23
N ARG A 664 -15.61 -26.47 4.06
CA ARG A 664 -16.40 -27.22 3.05
C ARG A 664 -17.91 -26.96 3.08
N TRP A 665 -18.47 -26.59 4.24
CA TRP A 665 -19.90 -26.28 4.33
C TRP A 665 -20.31 -25.08 3.46
N VAL A 666 -19.39 -24.15 3.16
CA VAL A 666 -19.64 -22.98 2.30
C VAL A 666 -19.76 -23.38 0.83
N GLU A 667 -19.12 -24.47 0.41
CA GLU A 667 -19.20 -25.02 -0.96
C GLU A 667 -20.61 -25.43 -1.35
N LYS A 668 -21.47 -25.69 -0.36
CA LYS A 668 -22.87 -26.01 -0.60
C LYS A 668 -23.62 -24.90 -1.34
N ALA A 669 -23.15 -23.65 -1.29
CA ALA A 669 -23.70 -22.53 -2.05
C ALA A 669 -23.51 -22.67 -3.58
N ALA A 670 -22.50 -23.43 -4.02
CA ALA A 670 -22.19 -23.67 -5.43
C ALA A 670 -22.73 -25.01 -5.97
N ILE A 671 -23.55 -25.73 -5.18
CA ILE A 671 -24.21 -26.95 -5.63
C ILE A 671 -25.31 -26.60 -6.65
N LEU A 672 -25.26 -27.23 -7.81
CA LEU A 672 -26.33 -27.25 -8.80
C LEU A 672 -27.41 -28.25 -8.35
N ASP A 673 -28.57 -27.75 -7.92
CA ASP A 673 -29.77 -28.53 -7.65
C ASP A 673 -30.68 -28.57 -8.88
N ASP A 674 -31.61 -29.55 -8.96
CA ASP A 674 -32.50 -29.75 -10.11
C ASP A 674 -33.27 -28.47 -10.50
N PHE A 675 -33.56 -27.61 -9.51
CA PHE A 675 -34.18 -26.30 -9.71
C PHE A 675 -33.25 -25.26 -10.35
N ALA A 676 -31.95 -25.26 -10.03
CA ALA A 676 -30.97 -24.38 -10.67
C ALA A 676 -30.66 -24.83 -12.10
N ILE A 677 -30.73 -26.14 -12.36
CA ILE A 677 -30.52 -26.72 -13.69
C ILE A 677 -31.73 -26.45 -14.60
N ALA A 678 -32.95 -26.40 -14.05
CA ALA A 678 -34.16 -26.03 -14.77
C ALA A 678 -34.18 -24.52 -15.16
N ASN A 679 -34.59 -24.22 -16.41
CA ASN A 679 -34.78 -22.88 -16.98
C ASN A 679 -33.53 -21.97 -17.04
N ASP A 680 -32.32 -22.52 -17.23
CA ASP A 680 -31.07 -21.74 -17.35
C ASP A 680 -30.79 -20.79 -16.16
N ASN A 681 -31.32 -21.14 -14.98
CA ASN A 681 -31.16 -20.39 -13.74
C ASN A 681 -29.75 -20.48 -13.13
N GLN A 682 -28.83 -21.19 -13.78
CA GLN A 682 -27.43 -21.38 -13.36
C GLN A 682 -26.66 -20.06 -13.30
N ASN A 683 -27.08 -19.08 -14.10
CA ASN A 683 -26.54 -17.72 -14.14
C ASN A 683 -27.19 -16.79 -13.11
N ASN A 684 -28.25 -17.21 -12.40
CA ASN A 684 -28.90 -16.38 -11.40
C ASN A 684 -28.18 -16.49 -10.05
N PRO A 685 -27.49 -15.43 -9.60
CA PRO A 685 -26.66 -15.48 -8.40
C PRO A 685 -27.44 -15.75 -7.11
N TRP A 686 -28.75 -15.47 -7.08
CA TRP A 686 -29.60 -15.68 -5.90
C TRP A 686 -30.08 -17.13 -5.73
N ILE A 687 -29.84 -17.98 -6.72
CA ILE A 687 -30.23 -19.41 -6.73
C ILE A 687 -28.99 -20.29 -6.51
N VAL A 688 -27.88 -19.96 -7.17
CA VAL A 688 -26.60 -20.67 -7.06
C VAL A 688 -25.44 -19.68 -7.18
N SER A 689 -24.39 -19.87 -6.37
CA SER A 689 -23.15 -19.07 -6.44
C SER A 689 -22.07 -19.80 -7.22
N THR A 690 -21.09 -19.05 -7.74
CA THR A 690 -19.94 -19.67 -8.42
C THR A 690 -18.87 -20.13 -7.43
N VAL A 691 -18.03 -21.10 -7.81
CA VAL A 691 -16.89 -21.56 -7.00
C VAL A 691 -15.95 -20.41 -6.63
N SER A 692 -15.71 -19.47 -7.55
CA SER A 692 -14.91 -18.27 -7.26
C SER A 692 -15.47 -17.47 -6.10
N GLU A 693 -16.77 -17.14 -6.13
CA GLU A 693 -17.41 -16.36 -5.05
C GLU A 693 -17.41 -17.12 -3.72
N VAL A 694 -17.54 -18.45 -3.75
CA VAL A 694 -17.42 -19.31 -2.56
C VAL A 694 -16.00 -19.24 -1.97
N GLU A 695 -14.96 -19.41 -2.78
CA GLU A 695 -13.57 -19.36 -2.31
C GLU A 695 -13.20 -17.96 -1.80
N GLU A 696 -13.67 -16.90 -2.45
CA GLU A 696 -13.51 -15.52 -1.96
C GLU A 696 -14.11 -15.35 -0.55
N VAL A 697 -15.31 -15.90 -0.30
CA VAL A 697 -15.93 -15.86 1.03
C VAL A 697 -15.16 -16.70 2.05
N LYS A 698 -14.65 -17.88 1.66
CA LYS A 698 -13.77 -18.67 2.54
C LYS A 698 -12.52 -17.90 2.95
N MET A 699 -11.93 -17.11 2.05
CA MET A 699 -10.80 -16.23 2.39
C MET A 699 -11.20 -15.20 3.44
N VAL A 700 -12.35 -14.55 3.31
CA VAL A 700 -12.85 -13.59 4.32
C VAL A 700 -13.05 -14.27 5.68
N LEU A 701 -13.61 -15.49 5.71
CA LEU A 701 -13.78 -16.27 6.94
C LEU A 701 -12.44 -16.60 7.63
N LYS A 702 -11.35 -16.81 6.87
CA LYS A 702 -10.00 -17.01 7.43
C LYS A 702 -9.44 -15.77 8.16
N LEU A 703 -9.95 -14.56 7.86
CA LEU A 703 -9.50 -13.31 8.47
C LEU A 703 -10.18 -13.00 9.81
N ILE A 704 -11.39 -13.55 10.04
CA ILE A 704 -12.21 -13.26 11.22
C ILE A 704 -11.47 -13.52 12.55
N PRO A 705 -10.72 -14.63 12.74
CA PRO A 705 -10.02 -14.87 14.00
C PRO A 705 -9.02 -13.77 14.37
N ILE A 706 -8.23 -13.31 13.40
CA ILE A 706 -7.27 -12.21 13.59
C ILE A 706 -8.02 -10.90 13.81
N TRP A 707 -9.06 -10.65 13.01
CA TRP A 707 -9.96 -9.50 13.18
C TRP A 707 -10.54 -9.39 14.59
N CYS A 708 -10.96 -10.51 15.20
CA CYS A 708 -11.47 -10.52 16.57
C CYS A 708 -10.42 -10.09 17.60
N THR A 709 -9.17 -10.57 17.47
CA THR A 709 -8.09 -10.22 18.42
C THR A 709 -7.67 -8.75 18.34
N CYS A 710 -7.96 -8.08 17.23
CA CYS A 710 -7.69 -6.66 17.06
C CYS A 710 -8.68 -5.74 17.81
N ILE A 711 -9.87 -6.24 18.17
CA ILE A 711 -10.93 -5.47 18.84
C ILE A 711 -10.44 -4.87 20.16
N LEU A 712 -9.71 -5.67 20.97
CA LEU A 712 -9.26 -5.27 22.29
C LEU A 712 -8.24 -4.13 22.27
N PHE A 713 -7.46 -3.99 21.18
CA PHE A 713 -6.61 -2.82 21.00
C PHE A 713 -7.43 -1.53 21.01
N TRP A 714 -8.52 -1.51 20.25
CA TRP A 714 -9.41 -0.34 20.14
C TRP A 714 -10.21 -0.08 21.41
N THR A 715 -10.49 -1.13 22.21
CA THR A 715 -11.04 -1.00 23.57
C THR A 715 -10.07 -0.32 24.54
N VAL A 716 -8.77 -0.55 24.41
CA VAL A 716 -7.74 0.16 25.19
C VAL A 716 -7.62 1.61 24.69
N TYR A 717 -7.61 1.78 23.38
CA TYR A 717 -7.54 3.10 22.74
C TYR A 717 -8.67 4.03 23.18
N SER A 718 -9.91 3.54 23.31
CA SER A 718 -11.04 4.35 23.76
C SER A 718 -10.85 4.99 25.14
N GLN A 719 -10.03 4.40 26.01
CA GLN A 719 -9.73 4.94 27.35
C GLN A 719 -8.92 6.23 27.28
N MET A 720 -8.11 6.40 26.23
CA MET A 720 -7.31 7.61 26.01
C MET A 720 -8.21 8.83 25.78
N ASN A 721 -9.38 8.63 25.17
CA ASN A 721 -10.33 9.72 24.86
C ASN A 721 -11.42 9.90 25.93
N THR A 722 -11.45 9.05 26.96
CA THR A 722 -12.51 9.06 27.99
C THR A 722 -11.90 9.23 29.37
N PHE A 723 -11.64 8.14 30.10
CA PHE A 723 -11.14 8.20 31.48
C PHE A 723 -9.78 8.88 31.58
N SER A 724 -8.89 8.76 30.60
CA SER A 724 -7.58 9.44 30.66
C SER A 724 -7.69 10.96 30.56
N VAL A 725 -8.64 11.47 29.75
CA VAL A 725 -8.97 12.90 29.71
C VAL A 725 -9.57 13.33 31.04
N GLU A 726 -10.45 12.50 31.60
CA GLU A 726 -11.07 12.76 32.89
C GLU A 726 -10.04 12.78 34.03
N GLN A 727 -9.09 11.86 34.07
CA GLN A 727 -7.98 11.87 35.04
C GLN A 727 -7.24 13.21 35.03
N GLY A 728 -6.98 13.76 33.85
CA GLY A 728 -6.31 15.05 33.68
C GLY A 728 -7.01 16.21 34.38
N THR A 729 -8.34 16.15 34.55
CA THR A 729 -9.11 17.19 35.25
C THR A 729 -8.86 17.23 36.76
N PHE A 730 -8.39 16.13 37.36
CA PHE A 730 -8.06 16.04 38.79
C PHE A 730 -6.57 16.25 39.07
N MET A 731 -5.81 16.72 38.07
CA MET A 731 -4.36 16.89 38.14
C MET A 731 -3.98 18.35 37.86
N ASN A 732 -2.76 18.73 38.26
CA ASN A 732 -2.25 20.07 37.99
C ASN A 732 -1.82 20.20 36.52
N ARG A 733 -2.54 21.04 35.77
CA ARG A 733 -2.35 21.28 34.33
C ARG A 733 -1.67 22.63 34.01
N LYS A 734 -1.15 23.33 35.02
CA LYS A 734 -0.51 24.64 34.84
C LYS A 734 0.91 24.50 34.32
N ILE A 735 1.22 25.21 33.23
CA ILE A 735 2.56 25.45 32.70
C ILE A 735 2.83 26.95 32.91
N GLY A 736 3.56 27.29 33.97
CA GLY A 736 3.70 28.69 34.39
C GLY A 736 2.35 29.31 34.71
N THR A 737 1.92 30.30 33.92
CA THR A 737 0.63 31.00 34.07
C THR A 737 -0.51 30.38 33.26
N PHE A 738 -0.21 29.52 32.29
CA PHE A 738 -1.21 28.97 31.37
C PHE A 738 -1.74 27.63 31.89
N GLU A 739 -3.06 27.46 31.94
CA GLU A 739 -3.69 26.19 32.30
C GLU A 739 -4.11 25.42 31.04
N VAL A 740 -3.46 24.28 30.80
CA VAL A 740 -3.74 23.46 29.62
C VAL A 740 -5.11 22.78 29.75
N PRO A 741 -6.01 22.87 28.76
CA PRO A 741 -7.27 22.14 28.75
C PRO A 741 -7.08 20.62 28.92
N SER A 742 -7.94 19.97 29.70
CA SER A 742 -7.83 18.52 29.94
C SER A 742 -8.05 17.70 28.67
N GLY A 743 -8.96 18.14 27.79
CA GLY A 743 -9.20 17.54 26.47
C GLY A 743 -8.03 17.68 25.50
N SER A 744 -6.99 18.45 25.84
CA SER A 744 -5.76 18.58 25.04
C SER A 744 -4.68 17.58 25.42
N MET A 745 -4.86 16.75 26.47
CA MET A 745 -3.90 15.69 26.81
C MET A 745 -3.66 14.67 25.67
N PRO A 746 -4.67 14.32 24.84
CA PRO A 746 -4.47 13.53 23.62
C PRO A 746 -3.51 14.16 22.59
N PHE A 747 -3.06 15.40 22.75
CA PHE A 747 -1.95 15.95 21.93
C PHE A 747 -0.72 15.02 21.93
N PHE A 748 -0.37 14.42 23.08
CA PHE A 748 0.75 13.50 23.18
C PHE A 748 0.52 12.18 22.46
N LEU A 749 -0.74 11.73 22.39
CA LEU A 749 -1.16 10.56 21.62
C LEU A 749 -0.90 10.79 20.14
N PHE A 750 -1.43 11.88 19.57
CA PHE A 750 -1.25 12.21 18.16
C PHE A 750 0.20 12.53 17.79
N SER A 751 0.93 13.20 18.68
CA SER A 751 2.36 13.45 18.47
C SER A 751 3.16 12.16 18.41
N SER A 752 2.83 11.17 19.26
CA SER A 752 3.44 9.84 19.22
C SER A 752 3.12 9.11 17.92
N ILE A 753 1.85 9.10 17.49
CA ILE A 753 1.45 8.47 16.21
C ILE A 753 2.26 9.06 15.05
N LEU A 754 2.37 10.39 14.95
CA LEU A 754 3.11 11.04 13.87
C LEU A 754 4.61 10.75 13.92
N LEU A 755 5.19 10.73 15.12
CA LEU A 755 6.58 10.38 15.32
C LEU A 755 6.86 8.94 14.86
N PHE A 756 6.11 7.96 15.38
CA PHE A 756 6.33 6.55 15.07
C PHE A 756 6.02 6.21 13.62
N THR A 757 4.96 6.78 13.02
CA THR A 757 4.68 6.59 11.59
C THR A 757 5.81 7.15 10.71
N SER A 758 6.36 8.33 11.05
CA SER A 758 7.48 8.93 10.31
C SER A 758 8.79 8.14 10.48
N LEU A 759 9.04 7.61 11.68
CA LEU A 759 10.19 6.76 11.98
C LEU A 759 10.06 5.36 11.37
N ASN A 760 8.84 4.87 11.13
CA ASN A 760 8.61 3.53 10.60
C ASN A 760 9.31 3.31 9.25
N GLU A 761 9.09 4.20 8.28
CA GLU A 761 9.70 4.06 6.96
C GLU A 761 11.19 4.41 6.93
N ARG A 762 11.65 5.34 7.78
CA ARG A 762 13.04 5.83 7.76
C ARG A 762 14.01 5.01 8.62
N VAL A 763 13.52 4.44 9.72
CA VAL A 763 14.36 3.79 10.73
C VAL A 763 13.92 2.35 10.96
N PHE A 764 12.66 2.10 11.32
CA PHE A 764 12.24 0.75 11.71
C PHE A 764 12.25 -0.24 10.55
N VAL A 765 11.78 0.15 9.36
CA VAL A 765 11.78 -0.71 8.16
C VAL A 765 13.20 -1.02 7.68
N PRO A 766 14.12 -0.05 7.49
CA PRO A 766 15.51 -0.34 7.12
C PRO A 766 16.26 -1.18 8.16
N LEU A 767 16.07 -0.88 9.45
CA LEU A 767 16.69 -1.65 10.53
C LEU A 767 16.15 -3.08 10.58
N ALA A 768 14.83 -3.24 10.46
CA ALA A 768 14.22 -4.55 10.42
C ALA A 768 14.65 -5.34 9.19
N ARG A 769 14.78 -4.71 8.00
CA ARG A 769 15.35 -5.36 6.81
C ARG A 769 16.76 -5.89 7.06
N LYS A 770 17.60 -5.10 7.74
CA LYS A 770 18.97 -5.51 8.11
C LYS A 770 18.98 -6.71 9.07
N ILE A 771 18.00 -6.81 9.96
CA ILE A 771 17.92 -7.89 10.97
C ILE A 771 17.21 -9.14 10.43
N THR A 772 16.10 -8.98 9.73
CA THR A 772 15.23 -10.08 9.29
C THR A 772 15.60 -10.63 7.92
N GLY A 773 16.38 -9.89 7.12
CA GLY A 773 16.67 -10.22 5.73
C GLY A 773 15.44 -10.18 4.82
N GLN A 774 14.27 -9.76 5.31
CA GLN A 774 13.03 -9.71 4.54
C GLN A 774 12.84 -8.32 3.91
N THR A 775 12.47 -8.25 2.63
CA THR A 775 12.26 -7.00 1.88
C THR A 775 11.20 -6.07 2.46
N GLN A 776 10.24 -6.58 3.23
CA GLN A 776 9.22 -5.78 3.93
C GLN A 776 9.64 -5.32 5.34
N GLY A 777 10.82 -5.76 5.82
CA GLY A 777 11.34 -5.47 7.16
C GLY A 777 10.61 -6.24 8.26
N ILE A 778 9.36 -5.88 8.53
CA ILE A 778 8.49 -6.45 9.58
C ILE A 778 7.18 -6.92 8.94
N ALA A 779 6.80 -8.18 9.15
CA ALA A 779 5.56 -8.73 8.62
C ALA A 779 4.32 -8.00 9.20
N SER A 780 3.24 -7.90 8.44
CA SER A 780 2.02 -7.18 8.84
C SER A 780 1.46 -7.64 10.20
N LEU A 781 1.40 -8.96 10.44
CA LEU A 781 0.97 -9.53 11.73
C LEU A 781 1.96 -9.24 12.87
N GLN A 782 3.26 -9.12 12.60
CA GLN A 782 4.22 -8.72 13.62
C GLN A 782 3.99 -7.26 14.06
N ARG A 783 3.65 -6.36 13.11
CA ARG A 783 3.26 -4.97 13.41
C ARG A 783 2.00 -4.92 14.29
N VAL A 784 0.98 -5.73 13.97
CA VAL A 784 -0.23 -5.87 14.81
C VAL A 784 0.13 -6.36 16.21
N GLY A 785 0.98 -7.38 16.32
CA GLY A 785 1.46 -7.91 17.59
C GLY A 785 2.20 -6.87 18.44
N ALA A 786 3.09 -6.08 17.82
CA ALA A 786 3.78 -4.98 18.50
C ALA A 786 2.79 -3.96 19.08
N GLY A 787 1.77 -3.57 18.30
CA GLY A 787 0.74 -2.66 18.78
C GLY A 787 -0.08 -3.19 19.96
N LEU A 788 -0.42 -4.48 19.96
CA LEU A 788 -1.06 -5.14 21.10
C LEU A 788 -0.19 -5.16 22.36
N ILE A 789 1.13 -5.33 22.23
CA ILE A 789 2.05 -5.24 23.37
C ILE A 789 2.09 -3.81 23.92
N PHE A 790 2.25 -2.81 23.05
CA PHE A 790 2.26 -1.41 23.46
C PHE A 790 0.99 -0.98 24.18
N SER A 791 -0.19 -1.48 23.75
CA SER A 791 -1.45 -1.19 24.42
C SER A 791 -1.53 -1.81 25.83
N VAL A 792 -1.03 -3.04 26.01
CA VAL A 792 -0.92 -3.67 27.33
C VAL A 792 0.00 -2.87 28.25
N VAL A 793 1.21 -2.55 27.78
CA VAL A 793 2.18 -1.78 28.58
C VAL A 793 1.60 -0.40 28.91
N GLY A 794 0.89 0.22 27.97
CA GLY A 794 0.14 1.46 28.19
C GLY A 794 -0.88 1.35 29.34
N MET A 795 -1.66 0.27 29.39
CA MET A 795 -2.63 0.04 30.48
C MET A 795 -1.98 -0.26 31.83
N VAL A 796 -0.85 -0.99 31.85
CA VAL A 796 -0.06 -1.20 33.07
C VAL A 796 0.42 0.15 33.62
N VAL A 797 0.98 0.99 32.76
CA VAL A 797 1.42 2.34 33.12
C VAL A 797 0.24 3.19 33.61
N SER A 798 -0.91 3.15 32.94
CA SER A 798 -2.13 3.84 33.39
C SER A 798 -2.57 3.41 34.78
N GLY A 799 -2.52 2.11 35.08
CA GLY A 799 -2.83 1.58 36.42
C GLY A 799 -1.87 2.10 37.50
N ILE A 800 -0.57 2.12 37.22
CA ILE A 800 0.46 2.63 38.14
C ILE A 800 0.28 4.13 38.38
N VAL A 801 0.12 4.91 37.31
CA VAL A 801 -0.06 6.37 37.39
C VAL A 801 -1.32 6.73 38.15
N GLU A 802 -2.43 6.02 37.92
CA GLU A 802 -3.68 6.28 38.64
C GLU A 802 -3.57 5.96 40.13
N LYS A 803 -2.92 4.83 40.48
CA LYS A 803 -2.65 4.48 41.87
C LYS A 803 -1.84 5.57 42.57
N GLN A 804 -0.76 6.02 41.94
CA GLN A 804 0.11 7.08 42.47
C GLN A 804 -0.64 8.41 42.61
N ARG A 805 -1.44 8.79 41.60
CA ARG A 805 -2.27 10.01 41.62
C ARG A 805 -3.23 9.99 42.81
N ARG A 806 -3.95 8.89 43.00
CA ARG A 806 -4.91 8.77 44.08
C ARG A 806 -4.24 8.74 45.45
N GLU A 807 -3.19 7.96 45.65
CA GLU A 807 -2.49 7.86 46.93
C GLU A 807 -1.87 9.21 47.35
N SER A 808 -1.27 9.95 46.40
CA SER A 808 -0.77 11.30 46.66
C SER A 808 -1.86 12.27 47.10
N PHE A 809 -3.07 12.19 46.53
CA PHE A 809 -4.18 13.04 46.92
C PHE A 809 -4.82 12.61 48.25
N VAL A 810 -5.11 11.32 48.42
CA VAL A 810 -5.85 10.81 49.59
C VAL A 810 -4.98 10.80 50.86
N VAL A 811 -3.69 10.46 50.75
CA VAL A 811 -2.78 10.36 51.90
C VAL A 811 -2.05 11.67 52.16
N HIS A 812 -1.50 12.28 51.12
CA HIS A 812 -0.61 13.44 51.24
C HIS A 812 -1.28 14.78 50.89
N ASN A 813 -2.55 14.77 50.48
CA ASN A 813 -3.30 15.95 50.02
C ASN A 813 -2.58 16.76 48.93
N LYS A 814 -1.75 16.09 48.11
CA LYS A 814 -0.92 16.71 47.08
C LYS A 814 -1.42 16.37 45.68
N ILE A 815 -1.77 17.39 44.91
CA ILE A 815 -2.17 17.26 43.49
C ILE A 815 -0.90 17.14 42.64
N ILE A 816 -0.78 16.03 41.91
CA ILE A 816 0.36 15.78 41.02
C ILE A 816 0.15 16.41 39.64
N SER A 817 1.23 16.59 38.88
CA SER A 817 1.18 17.17 37.54
C SER A 817 0.54 16.24 36.52
N ALA A 818 -0.28 16.79 35.62
CA ALA A 818 -0.94 16.05 34.54
C ALA A 818 0.05 15.44 33.52
N PHE A 819 1.31 15.89 33.49
CA PHE A 819 2.35 15.31 32.62
C PHE A 819 2.70 13.86 32.99
N TRP A 820 2.32 13.37 34.16
CA TRP A 820 2.39 11.95 34.50
C TRP A 820 1.51 11.06 33.59
N LEU A 821 0.55 11.64 32.86
CA LEU A 821 -0.25 10.93 31.86
C LEU A 821 0.48 10.80 30.51
N VAL A 822 1.58 11.50 30.26
CA VAL A 822 2.29 11.46 28.97
C VAL A 822 2.72 10.03 28.59
N PRO A 823 3.29 9.21 29.49
CA PRO A 823 3.76 7.86 29.14
C PRO A 823 2.65 6.95 28.59
N GLN A 824 1.44 6.96 29.17
CA GLN A 824 0.32 6.15 28.69
C GLN A 824 -0.16 6.60 27.30
N PHE A 825 -0.27 7.91 27.06
CA PHE A 825 -0.63 8.45 25.74
C PHE A 825 0.44 8.15 24.70
N PHE A 826 1.72 8.29 25.06
CA PHE A 826 2.84 8.01 24.17
C PHE A 826 2.89 6.54 23.76
N LEU A 827 2.76 5.61 24.71
CA LEU A 827 2.80 4.17 24.46
C LEU A 827 1.60 3.70 23.62
N VAL A 828 0.38 4.11 23.96
CA VAL A 828 -0.81 3.74 23.19
C VAL A 828 -0.77 4.34 21.79
N GLY A 829 -0.26 5.57 21.63
CA GLY A 829 -0.08 6.20 20.32
C GLY A 829 0.99 5.53 19.46
N ALA A 830 2.10 5.09 20.06
CA ALA A 830 3.09 4.27 19.39
C ALA A 830 2.49 2.93 18.94
N GLY A 831 1.69 2.31 19.82
CA GLY A 831 0.97 1.08 19.53
C GLY A 831 -0.01 1.22 18.36
N GLU A 832 -0.70 2.36 18.25
CA GLU A 832 -1.61 2.64 17.14
C GLU A 832 -0.87 2.75 15.81
N ALA A 833 0.27 3.44 15.78
CA ALA A 833 1.07 3.55 14.55
C ALA A 833 1.43 2.17 13.96
N PHE A 834 1.75 1.19 14.81
CA PHE A 834 2.01 -0.18 14.36
C PHE A 834 0.74 -1.00 14.10
N ALA A 835 -0.23 -0.98 15.02
CA ALA A 835 -1.46 -1.78 14.91
C ALA A 835 -2.33 -1.34 13.74
N TYR A 836 -2.53 -0.04 13.55
CA TYR A 836 -3.35 0.51 12.46
C TYR A 836 -2.78 0.11 11.10
N VAL A 837 -1.49 0.41 10.88
CA VAL A 837 -0.82 0.11 9.60
C VAL A 837 -0.76 -1.39 9.36
N GLY A 838 -0.38 -2.18 10.38
CA GLY A 838 -0.32 -3.63 10.28
C GLY A 838 -1.69 -4.28 9.98
N GLN A 839 -2.76 -3.83 10.63
CA GLN A 839 -4.12 -4.34 10.41
C GLN A 839 -4.60 -4.02 9.00
N LEU A 840 -4.46 -2.77 8.57
CA LEU A 840 -4.91 -2.33 7.26
C LEU A 840 -4.16 -3.05 6.13
N GLU A 841 -2.83 -3.14 6.23
CA GLU A 841 -1.99 -3.85 5.27
C GLU A 841 -2.34 -5.35 5.20
N PHE A 842 -2.52 -5.99 6.37
CA PHE A 842 -2.93 -7.39 6.44
C PHE A 842 -4.27 -7.64 5.75
N PHE A 843 -5.30 -6.84 6.05
CA PHE A 843 -6.62 -7.03 5.44
C PHE A 843 -6.63 -6.72 3.94
N ILE A 844 -5.88 -5.74 3.47
CA ILE A 844 -5.79 -5.43 2.03
C ILE A 844 -5.10 -6.57 1.28
N ARG A 845 -3.99 -7.10 1.83
CA ARG A 845 -3.18 -8.13 1.19
C ARG A 845 -3.90 -9.48 1.12
N GLU A 846 -4.56 -9.86 2.20
CA GLU A 846 -5.21 -11.17 2.30
C GLU A 846 -6.65 -11.17 1.78
N ALA A 847 -7.26 -10.00 1.55
CA ALA A 847 -8.57 -9.92 0.92
C ALA A 847 -8.53 -10.37 -0.56
N PRO A 848 -9.63 -10.96 -1.08
CA PRO A 848 -9.80 -11.20 -2.50
C PRO A 848 -9.72 -9.92 -3.33
N GLU A 849 -9.26 -10.01 -4.59
CA GLU A 849 -9.06 -8.83 -5.45
C GLU A 849 -10.35 -8.04 -5.69
N ARG A 850 -11.46 -8.74 -5.98
CA ARG A 850 -12.79 -8.15 -6.15
C ARG A 850 -13.32 -7.50 -4.87
N MET A 851 -12.76 -7.87 -3.72
CA MET A 851 -13.23 -7.46 -2.39
C MET A 851 -12.21 -6.58 -1.65
N LYS A 852 -11.17 -6.07 -2.32
CA LYS A 852 -10.19 -5.18 -1.69
C LYS A 852 -10.85 -3.94 -1.08
N SER A 853 -11.93 -3.40 -1.67
CA SER A 853 -12.68 -2.29 -1.06
C SER A 853 -13.36 -2.64 0.27
N MET A 854 -13.69 -3.92 0.49
CA MET A 854 -14.28 -4.42 1.74
C MET A 854 -13.28 -4.43 2.90
N SER A 855 -11.98 -4.52 2.62
CA SER A 855 -10.93 -4.57 3.66
C SER A 855 -10.98 -3.35 4.59
N THR A 856 -11.19 -2.15 4.03
CA THR A 856 -11.40 -0.91 4.80
C THR A 856 -12.66 -0.99 5.66
N GLY A 857 -13.73 -1.62 5.17
CA GLY A 857 -14.94 -1.87 5.94
C GLY A 857 -14.73 -2.82 7.12
N LEU A 858 -14.04 -3.93 6.90
CA LEU A 858 -13.64 -4.87 7.98
C LEU A 858 -12.76 -4.17 9.01
N PHE A 859 -11.82 -3.35 8.56
CA PHE A 859 -11.00 -2.53 9.44
C PHE A 859 -11.85 -1.57 10.30
N LEU A 860 -12.72 -0.75 9.71
CA LEU A 860 -13.61 0.16 10.46
C LEU A 860 -14.54 -0.58 11.43
N ALA A 861 -14.97 -1.80 11.07
CA ALA A 861 -15.76 -2.64 11.95
C ALA A 861 -14.97 -3.09 13.21
N THR A 862 -13.65 -3.31 13.12
CA THR A 862 -12.83 -3.60 14.32
C THR A 862 -12.83 -2.44 15.30
N LEU A 863 -12.65 -1.21 14.79
CA LEU A 863 -12.67 0.01 15.61
C LEU A 863 -14.02 0.14 16.30
N SER A 864 -15.10 0.02 15.51
CA SER A 864 -16.47 0.11 16.00
C SER A 864 -16.72 -0.89 17.14
N MET A 865 -16.38 -2.16 16.92
CA MET A 865 -16.57 -3.20 17.92
C MET A 865 -15.72 -2.93 19.17
N GLY A 866 -14.50 -2.43 19.04
CA GLY A 866 -13.65 -2.10 20.18
C GLY A 866 -14.25 -1.03 21.09
N TYR A 867 -14.84 0.01 20.51
CA TYR A 867 -15.57 1.04 21.25
C TYR A 867 -16.83 0.50 21.93
N PHE A 868 -17.60 -0.37 21.26
CA PHE A 868 -18.78 -0.99 21.89
C PHE A 868 -18.41 -1.95 23.01
N VAL A 869 -17.33 -2.74 22.85
CA VAL A 869 -16.80 -3.59 23.93
C VAL A 869 -16.34 -2.75 25.11
N SER A 870 -15.71 -1.60 24.88
CA SER A 870 -15.39 -0.64 25.96
C SER A 870 -16.63 -0.22 26.73
N SER A 871 -17.69 0.19 26.03
CA SER A 871 -18.96 0.60 26.62
C SER A 871 -19.62 -0.53 27.43
N LEU A 872 -19.57 -1.75 26.91
CA LEU A 872 -20.06 -2.95 27.58
C LEU A 872 -19.27 -3.24 28.87
N LEU A 873 -17.93 -3.20 28.81
CA LEU A 873 -17.07 -3.43 29.97
C LEU A 873 -17.29 -2.39 31.08
N VAL A 874 -17.36 -1.12 30.71
CA VAL A 874 -17.68 -0.03 31.66
C VAL A 874 -19.04 -0.26 32.31
N SER A 875 -20.05 -0.67 31.55
CA SER A 875 -21.39 -0.96 32.08
C SER A 875 -21.38 -2.15 33.05
N ILE A 876 -20.72 -3.26 32.69
CA ILE A 876 -20.60 -4.44 33.54
C ILE A 876 -19.89 -4.09 34.86
N VAL A 877 -18.75 -3.40 34.78
CA VAL A 877 -17.98 -3.00 35.98
C VAL A 877 -18.78 -2.05 36.84
N ASN A 878 -19.53 -1.10 36.26
CA ASN A 878 -20.37 -0.18 37.02
C ASN A 878 -21.50 -0.91 37.77
N THR A 879 -22.08 -1.96 37.18
CA THR A 879 -23.13 -2.78 37.82
C THR A 879 -22.57 -3.71 38.90
N VAL A 880 -21.45 -4.39 38.64
CA VAL A 880 -20.86 -5.37 39.58
C VAL A 880 -20.09 -4.69 40.70
N ASN A 881 -19.30 -3.66 40.36
CA ASN A 881 -18.36 -2.99 41.26
C ASN A 881 -18.33 -1.48 40.99
N GLY A 882 -19.44 -0.80 41.25
CA GLY A 882 -19.57 0.67 41.09
C GLY A 882 -18.57 1.50 41.92
N SER A 883 -17.75 0.89 42.77
CA SER A 883 -16.62 1.55 43.46
C SER A 883 -15.45 1.88 42.54
N TRP A 884 -15.28 1.15 41.42
CA TRP A 884 -14.16 1.36 40.50
C TRP A 884 -14.37 2.60 39.61
N LEU A 885 -15.62 2.90 39.25
CA LEU A 885 -15.98 3.92 38.24
C LEU A 885 -16.90 5.02 38.81
N ARG A 886 -16.56 5.54 40.00
CA ARG A 886 -17.31 6.65 40.61
C ARG A 886 -17.02 7.98 39.92
N SER A 887 -18.01 8.88 39.88
CA SER A 887 -17.85 10.22 39.29
C SER A 887 -16.75 11.07 39.94
N ASN A 888 -16.49 10.84 41.23
CA ASN A 888 -15.35 11.44 41.91
C ASN A 888 -14.16 10.47 41.84
N LEU A 889 -13.24 10.71 40.90
CA LEU A 889 -12.06 9.88 40.68
C LEU A 889 -11.14 9.77 41.90
N ASN A 890 -11.16 10.72 42.85
CA ASN A 890 -10.38 10.60 44.10
C ASN A 890 -10.94 9.51 45.03
N ARG A 891 -12.23 9.18 44.90
CA ARG A 891 -12.90 8.11 45.65
C ARG A 891 -13.10 6.84 44.81
N ALA A 892 -12.80 6.91 43.51
CA ALA A 892 -12.87 5.77 42.61
C ALA A 892 -11.60 4.93 42.68
N LYS A 893 -11.72 3.65 42.31
CA LYS A 893 -10.57 2.75 42.09
C LYS A 893 -10.37 2.48 40.60
N LEU A 894 -10.14 3.54 39.83
CA LEU A 894 -9.99 3.46 38.37
C LEU A 894 -8.77 2.60 37.96
N GLU A 895 -7.73 2.53 38.79
CA GLU A 895 -6.58 1.67 38.52
C GLU A 895 -6.97 0.19 38.38
N ASN A 896 -7.99 -0.29 39.09
CA ASN A 896 -8.46 -1.66 38.97
C ASN A 896 -9.05 -1.94 37.59
N PHE A 897 -9.72 -0.94 36.99
CA PHE A 897 -10.24 -1.04 35.63
C PHE A 897 -9.11 -1.09 34.60
N TYR A 898 -8.05 -0.31 34.79
CA TYR A 898 -6.86 -0.38 33.93
C TYR A 898 -6.10 -1.71 34.08
N TRP A 899 -5.97 -2.24 35.30
CA TRP A 899 -5.40 -3.57 35.52
C TRP A 899 -6.23 -4.67 34.85
N MET A 900 -7.57 -4.58 34.92
CA MET A 900 -8.46 -5.50 34.21
C MET A 900 -8.20 -5.48 32.69
N LEU A 901 -8.11 -4.29 32.09
CA LEU A 901 -7.80 -4.15 30.67
C LEU A 901 -6.39 -4.64 30.31
N ALA A 902 -5.40 -4.44 31.18
CA ALA A 902 -4.05 -4.97 30.98
C ALA A 902 -4.03 -6.51 30.98
N VAL A 903 -4.72 -7.16 31.92
CA VAL A 903 -4.84 -8.63 32.00
C VAL A 903 -5.59 -9.18 30.79
N MET A 904 -6.72 -8.57 30.42
CA MET A 904 -7.47 -8.95 29.22
C MET A 904 -6.64 -8.77 27.95
N GLY A 905 -5.88 -7.68 27.84
CA GLY A 905 -4.97 -7.42 26.73
C GLY A 905 -3.86 -8.47 26.63
N MET A 906 -3.27 -8.89 27.75
CA MET A 906 -2.28 -9.98 27.79
C MET A 906 -2.86 -11.30 27.31
N ILE A 907 -4.04 -11.70 27.81
CA ILE A 907 -4.72 -12.92 27.37
C ILE A 907 -5.00 -12.85 25.86
N ASN A 908 -5.50 -11.72 25.38
CA ASN A 908 -5.76 -11.50 23.96
C ASN A 908 -4.50 -11.55 23.10
N PHE A 909 -3.38 -11.02 23.57
CA PHE A 909 -2.11 -11.11 22.88
C PHE A 909 -1.63 -12.57 22.76
N LEU A 910 -1.80 -13.39 23.80
CA LEU A 910 -1.49 -14.83 23.73
C LEU A 910 -2.38 -15.56 22.71
N VAL A 911 -3.68 -15.25 22.70
CA VAL A 911 -4.62 -15.79 21.69
C VAL A 911 -4.22 -15.34 20.28
N PHE A 912 -3.88 -14.06 20.11
CA PHE A 912 -3.38 -13.52 18.84
C PHE A 912 -2.15 -14.29 18.35
N LEU A 913 -1.17 -14.59 19.21
CA LEU A 913 0.00 -15.37 18.82
C LEU A 913 -0.37 -16.78 18.34
N ILE A 914 -1.30 -17.46 19.01
CA ILE A 914 -1.76 -18.80 18.59
C ILE A 914 -2.44 -18.74 17.22
N VAL A 915 -3.30 -17.74 17.01
CA VAL A 915 -4.02 -17.56 15.74
C VAL A 915 -3.06 -17.14 14.62
N ALA A 916 -2.17 -16.19 14.87
CA ALA A 916 -1.20 -15.69 13.89
C ALA A 916 -0.22 -16.79 13.44
N ARG A 917 0.24 -17.65 14.36
CA ARG A 917 1.09 -18.81 14.01
C ARG A 917 0.38 -19.84 13.15
N ARG A 918 -0.94 -19.98 13.28
CA ARG A 918 -1.76 -20.91 12.48
C ARG A 918 -2.25 -20.30 11.17
N HIS A 919 -2.10 -18.99 10.99
CA HIS A 919 -2.52 -18.32 9.78
C HIS A 919 -1.52 -18.58 8.66
N GLN A 920 -2.02 -19.08 7.53
CA GLN A 920 -1.23 -19.27 6.32
C GLN A 920 -1.50 -18.09 5.39
N TYR A 921 -0.44 -17.33 5.09
CA TYR A 921 -0.50 -16.23 4.13
C TYR A 921 -0.93 -16.73 2.75
N LYS A 922 -1.68 -15.90 2.03
CA LYS A 922 -2.05 -16.18 0.64
C LYS A 922 -0.80 -16.32 -0.24
N ILE A 923 -0.65 -17.47 -0.89
CA ILE A 923 0.36 -17.69 -1.94
C ILE A 923 -0.12 -16.95 -3.20
N GLN A 924 0.68 -16.03 -3.74
CA GLN A 924 0.40 -15.40 -5.03
C GLN A 924 0.66 -16.45 -6.13
N HIS A 925 -0.40 -17.08 -6.63
CA HIS A 925 -0.33 -17.94 -7.80
C HIS A 925 -0.64 -17.13 -9.06
N TYR A 926 0.29 -17.11 -10.01
CA TYR A 926 0.05 -16.69 -11.39
C TYR A 926 -0.71 -17.81 -12.11
N ASN A 927 -1.92 -17.55 -12.58
CA ASN A 927 -2.69 -18.51 -13.36
C ASN A 927 -2.06 -18.66 -14.75
N SER A 928 -1.42 -19.81 -14.99
CA SER A 928 -1.16 -20.27 -16.36
C SER A 928 -2.47 -20.75 -16.97
N SER A 929 -2.82 -20.19 -18.13
CA SER A 929 -3.97 -20.58 -18.91
C SER A 929 -3.74 -21.95 -19.55
N ASN A 930 -4.08 -23.02 -18.83
CA ASN A 930 -4.76 -24.21 -19.35
C ASN A 930 -5.01 -25.19 -18.19
N GLY A 931 -6.29 -25.45 -17.92
CA GLY A 931 -6.79 -26.25 -16.80
C GLY A 931 -6.51 -27.75 -16.89
N GLN A 932 -5.24 -28.13 -16.94
CA GLN A 932 -4.75 -29.46 -16.59
C GLN A 932 -3.45 -29.30 -15.80
N LEU A 933 -3.47 -29.69 -14.53
CA LEU A 933 -2.24 -29.98 -13.78
C LEU A 933 -1.64 -31.27 -14.37
N VAL A 934 -0.90 -31.11 -15.47
CA VAL A 934 0.15 -32.04 -15.83
C VAL A 934 1.42 -31.42 -15.28
N GLU A 935 2.08 -32.08 -14.33
CA GLU A 935 3.51 -31.85 -14.11
C GLU A 935 4.18 -32.06 -15.47
N LEU A 936 4.56 -30.98 -16.14
CA LEU A 936 5.41 -31.07 -17.33
C LEU A 936 6.73 -31.67 -16.84
N PRO A 937 7.10 -32.90 -17.24
CA PRO A 937 8.38 -33.45 -16.88
C PRO A 937 9.44 -32.51 -17.45
N CYS A 938 10.28 -31.98 -16.56
CA CYS A 938 11.54 -31.36 -16.94
C CYS A 938 12.26 -32.39 -17.81
N TRP A 939 12.47 -32.06 -19.08
CA TRP A 939 13.17 -32.96 -20.01
C TRP A 939 14.49 -33.34 -19.36
N LYS A 940 14.69 -34.66 -19.20
CA LYS A 940 15.98 -35.24 -18.83
C LYS A 940 16.98 -34.76 -19.87
N ASP A 941 18.00 -34.03 -19.42
CA ASP A 941 19.23 -33.98 -20.18
C ASP A 941 19.75 -35.40 -20.30
N ASP A 942 20.00 -35.82 -21.55
CA ASP A 942 20.86 -36.93 -21.88
C ASP A 942 22.26 -36.63 -21.32
N LYS A 943 22.46 -36.94 -20.04
CA LYS A 943 23.75 -37.44 -19.60
C LYS A 943 23.91 -38.78 -20.31
N LEU A 944 24.65 -38.75 -21.40
CA LEU A 944 25.44 -39.87 -21.90
C LEU A 944 26.36 -40.36 -20.77
N ASP A 945 25.79 -41.12 -19.83
CA ASP A 945 26.55 -42.02 -18.98
C ASP A 945 26.95 -43.21 -19.84
N LEU A 946 28.19 -43.16 -20.31
CA LEU A 946 28.95 -44.21 -21.00
C LEU A 946 29.15 -45.49 -20.16
N LYS A 947 28.21 -45.87 -19.28
CA LYS A 947 28.32 -47.03 -18.39
C LYS A 947 27.11 -47.97 -18.31
N GLU A 948 26.00 -47.68 -18.97
CA GLU A 948 24.83 -48.61 -18.98
C GLU A 948 24.54 -49.28 -20.35
N ILE A 949 25.41 -49.13 -21.35
CA ILE A 949 25.33 -49.92 -22.60
C ILE A 949 26.19 -51.20 -22.47
N LYS A 950 25.95 -51.99 -21.41
CA LYS A 950 26.54 -53.33 -21.32
C LYS A 950 25.69 -54.38 -20.62
N PHE A 951 24.41 -54.11 -20.34
CA PHE A 951 23.54 -55.11 -19.69
C PHE A 951 22.19 -55.37 -20.37
N ASP A 952 21.93 -54.81 -21.56
CA ASP A 952 20.68 -55.08 -22.31
C ASP A 952 20.90 -55.58 -23.76
N ILE A 953 22.08 -56.13 -24.07
CA ILE A 953 22.35 -56.82 -25.35
C ILE A 953 22.37 -58.36 -25.21
N GLU A 954 22.26 -58.92 -24.00
CA GLU A 954 22.27 -60.40 -23.79
C GLU A 954 20.89 -61.03 -23.46
N ALA A 955 19.77 -60.30 -23.59
CA ALA A 955 18.43 -60.83 -23.27
C ALA A 955 17.45 -60.87 -24.48
N LYS A 956 17.96 -60.86 -25.72
CA LYS A 956 17.14 -61.00 -26.94
C LYS A 956 17.67 -62.02 -27.97
N GLU A 957 18.34 -63.06 -27.49
CA GLU A 957 18.45 -64.36 -28.18
C GLU A 957 18.10 -65.45 -27.15
N VAL A 958 16.80 -65.68 -26.93
CA VAL A 958 16.12 -66.96 -26.54
C VAL A 958 14.67 -66.57 -26.23
N ALA A 959 13.85 -66.40 -27.27
CA ALA A 959 12.39 -66.61 -27.30
C ALA A 959 11.82 -66.06 -28.62
N GLY A 960 11.77 -66.91 -29.65
CA GLY A 960 11.15 -66.63 -30.94
C GLY A 960 12.09 -66.85 -32.10
#